data_AF-A0A7V2ZHI5-F1
#
_entry.id   AF-A0A7V2ZHI5-F1
#
_cell.length_a   1.000
_cell.length_b   1.000
_cell.length_c   1.000
_cell.angle_alpha   90.00
_cell.angle_beta   90.00
_cell.angle_gamma   90.00
#
_symmetry.space_group_name_H-M   'P 1'
#
loop_
_entity.id
_entity.type
_entity.pdbx_description
1 polymer ?
#
loop_
_entity_poly.entity_id
_entity_poly.type
_entity_poly.pdbx_seq_one_letter_code
_entity_poly.pdbx_strand_id
1 'polypeptide(L)'
;MKIFFTTSLILLFSVSFAQQTTTGRITLITDTKIYPVEIFNSSGIIYSDAIQFFRGLDFHYHENVKTLYFEYDSVSIEITIQNPFVKLKNKTLNQDEVYQLVTIPEIKENRLYIPVKEFTEIINLFTKKKLEFISPTRIRVSEKSEDKNTIQSSFPIKLLSVSVKEYDDKSEIKILTDRKIENLYNFYSGTDLYVYLWNVMTKNDSGFKEDSWSILNKITIGNDREFLQIIISLKADETVAEILKGKSENELIIRIAERDFGSWYVMESEHFKLIYRDSHSHLAQYLLKSAESSFKVLSRFFEYQPNEKIIINTYDVNDYGFAATTSVPQNYIRLEIEPLEPGYEVVPYNERYQWLLSHELVHVFVNDMDSDFEDALRKIFGKVNPDKSQPLTTIYSLLTNHNRYTPRWHQEAIAVFFETWLSGGYGRTLGNFDEMYFRSRVFDNINFPTENEIEEIESHENILLEHLFYLYGARFVSYLSIKYGAEKVIEWFDTKKSEFYPSYKSKFRRVFGSEFSDEWEMFSKNEIDFQKSNFKILQSAETTIKNYITKATLGWVGQPYFDKKNNSVHFVYHKSGKLASMGSLNLKTGEMKDFRTLPSPSIIQVASTAFDDEYNNFFYTTNNNQLYRDVHLFNLSNRKHRELFPDSRVGHLTVSSKTHELFGIRHSSGKVSLVKSKYPYLILETLTVFPLGDEIQQLAINPDGNLLAAVIHKVNGEQSIFLIDVNKLNQSDRYSFLTITSEGTPENVSWSGDGKTIYWNAFTNGVSNIYKMNLDESQISVVSHTIKGLFRPIEINSDTLFAFEYSIDGFIPVLIPNKSVYKLPAINYLGQNILNKSPQVAEWMIKSDEGDIEQYNLDEEKSYYSLKNIRLQTLIPVITGFQDRKVLGLFGHITDPLLIQEFVFETGVSPFREKNQKLRFHLRTKYNFKQKFSLAFDHNAPDFYDLFNKRKKAILGNRSAIGYTDYFVYDNPLKIKHNSELAVYTGVKFINDNLLEIKIPDFAVFKTELDIRDLRKTIGSIDWESGNQLKFNIITYASTPEDIKYAVGTYAEWDNYNLYLFKHNTLHLKFSAGYHFTDPELVQGYFYFGGFGNREFENEPVKQFEKVFRFPGVPIYSIATDKFLKLMVANNLPPIRIPDIELLSQSLKNINISIFSQGLLTNSEQGKKWVDLGAQVNIMFNHWANLESTFSAGIAKAWWDNGNDWEWFLSYKLLKD
;
A
#
# COMPACT_ATOMS: atom_id res chain seq x y z
N MET A 1 -30.26 57.01 -42.56
CA MET A 1 -31.00 56.38 -41.44
C MET A 1 -29.97 56.04 -40.36
N LYS A 2 -29.57 56.86 -39.37
CA LYS A 2 -30.22 57.91 -38.56
C LYS A 2 -31.61 57.53 -38.03
N ILE A 3 -31.61 57.25 -36.72
CA ILE A 3 -32.62 57.64 -35.73
C ILE A 3 -33.89 56.80 -35.73
N PHE A 4 -33.96 55.85 -34.80
CA PHE A 4 -35.12 55.67 -33.91
C PHE A 4 -34.59 55.22 -32.55
N PHE A 5 -34.16 56.21 -31.77
CA PHE A 5 -33.84 56.12 -30.35
C PHE A 5 -35.09 56.48 -29.54
N THR A 6 -35.19 55.95 -28.30
CA THR A 6 -36.10 56.36 -27.19
C THR A 6 -37.60 56.09 -27.40
N THR A 7 -38.39 55.42 -26.52
CA THR A 7 -38.43 55.45 -25.04
C THR A 7 -39.41 54.38 -24.50
N SER A 8 -39.01 53.62 -23.47
CA SER A 8 -39.79 52.96 -22.37
C SER A 8 -38.93 51.79 -21.89
N LEU A 9 -38.04 51.92 -20.90
CA LEU A 9 -38.25 52.17 -19.48
C LEU A 9 -39.28 51.22 -18.83
N ILE A 10 -38.78 50.47 -17.83
CA ILE A 10 -39.48 49.74 -16.75
C ILE A 10 -40.00 48.33 -17.11
N LEU A 11 -39.11 47.35 -17.02
CA LEU A 11 -39.34 46.09 -16.29
C LEU A 11 -38.00 45.36 -16.10
N LEU A 12 -37.18 45.94 -15.21
CA LEU A 12 -36.11 45.20 -14.53
C LEU A 12 -36.78 44.12 -13.67
N PHE A 13 -36.90 42.90 -14.21
CA PHE A 13 -36.88 41.74 -13.34
C PHE A 13 -35.43 41.58 -12.86
N SER A 14 -35.11 42.27 -11.77
CA SER A 14 -34.07 41.84 -10.86
C SER A 14 -34.47 40.48 -10.30
N VAL A 15 -34.13 39.41 -11.01
CA VAL A 15 -33.91 38.13 -10.35
C VAL A 15 -32.60 38.31 -9.59
N SER A 16 -32.72 38.83 -8.38
CA SER A 16 -31.71 38.66 -7.35
C SER A 16 -31.48 37.15 -7.24
N PHE A 17 -30.44 36.64 -7.89
CA PHE A 17 -29.84 35.39 -7.44
C PHE A 17 -29.37 35.68 -6.03
N ALA A 18 -30.22 35.34 -5.05
CA ALA A 18 -29.81 35.25 -3.67
C ALA A 18 -28.56 34.37 -3.69
N GLN A 19 -27.42 34.98 -3.38
CA GLN A 19 -26.18 34.28 -3.14
C GLN A 19 -26.50 33.33 -1.98
N GLN A 20 -26.76 32.06 -2.32
CA GLN A 20 -27.02 31.01 -1.35
C GLN A 20 -25.73 30.90 -0.55
N THR A 21 -25.69 31.61 0.57
CA THR A 21 -24.59 31.53 1.53
C THR A 21 -24.76 30.16 2.17
N THR A 22 -24.14 29.16 1.54
CA THR A 22 -24.15 27.77 1.98
C THR A 22 -23.71 27.73 3.44
N THR A 23 -24.65 27.42 4.32
CA THR A 23 -24.36 27.12 5.71
C THR A 23 -23.72 25.73 5.74
N GLY A 24 -22.48 25.67 6.23
CA GLY A 24 -21.70 24.46 6.42
C GLY A 24 -21.42 24.23 7.90
N ARG A 25 -20.54 23.28 8.21
CA ARG A 25 -19.99 23.10 9.56
C ARG A 25 -18.47 23.10 9.52
N ILE A 26 -17.82 23.59 10.57
CA ILE A 26 -16.39 23.36 10.86
C ILE A 26 -16.29 22.32 11.97
N THR A 27 -15.21 21.56 11.97
CA THR A 27 -14.94 20.47 12.90
C THR A 27 -13.86 20.90 13.89
N LEU A 28 -14.20 21.06 15.17
CA LEU A 28 -13.22 21.20 16.25
C LEU A 28 -12.87 19.81 16.77
N ILE A 29 -11.63 19.37 16.60
CA ILE A 29 -11.16 18.03 16.93
C ILE A 29 -10.39 18.11 18.24
N THR A 30 -10.94 17.51 19.30
CA THR A 30 -10.28 17.33 20.60
C THR A 30 -9.80 15.89 20.72
N ASP A 31 -9.03 15.58 21.76
CA ASP A 31 -8.52 14.21 21.98
C ASP A 31 -9.64 13.17 22.24
N THR A 32 -10.86 13.60 22.60
CA THR A 32 -11.96 12.70 23.01
C THR A 32 -13.22 12.76 22.15
N LYS A 33 -13.37 13.82 21.35
CA LYS A 33 -14.57 14.07 20.55
C LYS A 33 -14.30 15.07 19.44
N ILE A 34 -15.17 15.00 18.43
CA ILE A 34 -15.33 16.04 17.43
C ILE A 34 -16.52 16.93 17.83
N TYR A 35 -16.34 18.25 17.78
CA TYR A 35 -17.40 19.22 18.00
C TYR A 35 -17.70 20.02 16.72
N PRO A 36 -18.84 19.76 16.05
CA PRO A 36 -19.23 20.50 14.85
C PRO A 36 -19.78 21.88 15.21
N VAL A 37 -19.38 22.91 14.47
CA VAL A 37 -19.80 24.30 14.64
C VAL A 37 -20.35 24.83 13.32
N GLU A 38 -21.49 25.52 13.33
CA GLU A 38 -22.06 26.14 12.13
C GLU A 38 -21.12 27.20 11.54
N ILE A 39 -20.94 27.16 10.22
CA ILE A 39 -20.16 28.13 9.46
C ILE A 39 -20.87 28.63 8.21
N PHE A 40 -20.40 29.73 7.66
CA PHE A 40 -20.59 30.06 6.25
C PHE A 40 -19.29 30.60 5.66
N ASN A 41 -19.17 30.50 4.34
CA ASN A 41 -18.04 31.03 3.59
C ASN A 41 -18.47 32.29 2.84
N SER A 42 -17.87 33.43 3.17
CA SER A 42 -18.09 34.70 2.47
C SER A 42 -16.80 35.14 1.79
N SER A 43 -16.77 35.03 0.45
CA SER A 43 -15.63 35.42 -0.39
C SER A 43 -14.29 34.79 0.02
N GLY A 44 -14.32 33.54 0.50
CA GLY A 44 -13.14 32.78 0.93
C GLY A 44 -12.75 32.96 2.39
N ILE A 45 -13.54 33.71 3.17
CA ILE A 45 -13.37 33.85 4.62
C ILE A 45 -14.42 32.97 5.29
N ILE A 46 -13.95 32.06 6.15
CA ILE A 46 -14.82 31.19 6.95
C ILE A 46 -15.23 31.93 8.21
N TYR A 47 -16.54 32.07 8.40
CA TYR A 47 -17.14 32.62 9.60
C TYR A 47 -17.84 31.51 10.38
N SER A 48 -17.65 31.46 11.70
CA SER A 48 -18.32 30.48 12.58
C SER A 48 -19.29 31.14 13.55
N ASP A 49 -20.35 30.42 13.93
CA ASP A 49 -21.20 30.82 15.06
C ASP A 49 -20.35 30.96 16.32
N ALA A 50 -20.32 32.16 16.90
CA ALA A 50 -19.43 32.49 18.01
C ALA A 50 -19.74 31.64 19.26
N ILE A 51 -21.02 31.46 19.58
CA ILE A 51 -21.44 30.72 20.78
C ILE A 51 -21.04 29.25 20.66
N GLN A 52 -21.31 28.62 19.52
CA GLN A 52 -20.92 27.24 19.27
C GLN A 52 -19.40 27.09 19.28
N PHE A 53 -18.67 27.97 18.58
CA PHE A 53 -17.20 27.92 18.52
C PHE A 53 -16.57 27.96 19.92
N PHE A 54 -16.91 28.97 20.73
CA PHE A 54 -16.36 29.11 22.08
C PHE A 54 -16.81 27.99 23.03
N ARG A 55 -18.05 27.50 22.92
CA ARG A 55 -18.49 26.32 23.71
C ARG A 55 -17.70 25.06 23.35
N GLY A 56 -17.37 24.87 22.08
CA GLY A 56 -16.53 23.74 21.63
C GLY A 56 -15.09 23.79 22.16
N LEU A 57 -14.67 24.96 22.64
CA LEU A 57 -13.37 25.20 23.29
C LEU A 57 -13.48 25.24 24.83
N ASP A 58 -14.63 24.86 25.38
CA ASP A 58 -14.96 24.87 26.81
C ASP A 58 -15.00 26.26 27.47
N PHE A 59 -15.32 27.32 26.73
CA PHE A 59 -15.55 28.66 27.30
C PHE A 59 -16.97 28.78 27.89
N HIS A 60 -17.07 29.47 29.03
CA HIS A 60 -18.35 29.94 29.53
C HIS A 60 -18.72 31.27 28.86
N TYR A 61 -20.00 31.47 28.53
CA TYR A 61 -20.44 32.71 27.89
C TYR A 61 -21.63 33.34 28.63
N HIS A 62 -21.69 34.67 28.59
CA HIS A 62 -22.86 35.44 29.01
C HIS A 62 -23.12 36.58 28.02
N GLU A 63 -24.40 36.92 27.85
CA GLU A 63 -24.87 37.89 26.85
C GLU A 63 -25.44 39.13 27.53
N ASN A 64 -25.08 40.33 27.05
CA ASN A 64 -25.62 41.59 27.53
C ASN A 64 -25.92 42.54 26.36
N VAL A 65 -27.21 42.71 26.04
CA VAL A 65 -27.88 43.69 25.15
C VAL A 65 -27.28 43.90 23.74
N LYS A 66 -25.96 44.00 23.54
CA LYS A 66 -25.21 44.02 22.26
C LYS A 66 -23.77 43.46 22.32
N THR A 67 -23.38 42.81 23.43
CA THR A 67 -22.02 42.33 23.66
C THR A 67 -22.05 40.88 24.15
N LEU A 68 -21.16 40.05 23.62
CA LEU A 68 -20.91 38.69 24.09
C LEU A 68 -19.59 38.64 24.86
N TYR A 69 -19.64 38.05 26.04
CA TYR A 69 -18.48 37.80 26.88
C TYR A 69 -18.21 36.30 26.94
N PHE A 70 -16.97 35.91 26.62
CA PHE A 70 -16.50 34.53 26.69
C PHE A 70 -15.37 34.44 27.71
N GLU A 71 -15.48 33.52 28.68
CA GLU A 71 -14.52 33.35 29.75
C GLU A 71 -13.92 31.93 29.75
N TYR A 72 -12.60 31.85 29.81
CA TYR A 72 -11.84 30.61 29.96
C TYR A 72 -10.62 30.85 30.84
N ASP A 73 -10.46 30.03 31.88
CA ASP A 73 -9.42 30.21 32.90
C ASP A 73 -9.45 31.66 33.46
N SER A 74 -8.34 32.40 33.39
CA SER A 74 -8.28 33.80 33.81
C SER A 74 -8.48 34.82 32.69
N VAL A 75 -8.94 34.41 31.50
CA VAL A 75 -9.05 35.27 30.32
C VAL A 75 -10.51 35.48 29.97
N SER A 76 -10.91 36.75 29.78
CA SER A 76 -12.22 37.11 29.22
C SER A 76 -12.08 37.82 27.89
N ILE A 77 -12.82 37.37 26.87
CA ILE A 77 -12.90 37.90 25.52
C ILE A 77 -14.26 38.57 25.34
N GLU A 78 -14.25 39.87 25.08
CA GLU A 78 -15.43 40.70 24.85
C GLU A 78 -15.54 41.03 23.36
N ILE A 79 -16.63 40.58 22.74
CA ILE A 79 -16.93 40.80 21.32
C ILE A 79 -18.16 41.69 21.21
N THR A 80 -17.97 42.85 20.60
CA THR A 80 -19.06 43.79 20.32
C THR A 80 -19.53 43.59 18.88
N ILE A 81 -20.85 43.55 18.67
CA ILE A 81 -21.48 43.40 17.35
C ILE A 81 -20.98 44.48 16.37
N GLN A 82 -20.61 44.08 15.15
CA GLN A 82 -20.16 44.96 14.06
C GLN A 82 -18.97 45.89 14.45
N ASN A 83 -18.21 45.50 15.47
CA ASN A 83 -17.02 46.21 15.91
C ASN A 83 -15.77 45.42 15.49
N PRO A 84 -14.81 46.03 14.76
CA PRO A 84 -13.55 45.37 14.43
C PRO A 84 -12.64 45.20 15.66
N PHE A 85 -12.96 45.76 16.82
CA PHE A 85 -12.14 45.65 18.03
C PHE A 85 -12.68 44.59 18.98
N VAL A 86 -11.81 43.63 19.35
CA VAL A 86 -12.05 42.62 20.39
C VAL A 86 -11.29 43.03 21.63
N LYS A 87 -11.98 43.12 22.77
CA LYS A 87 -11.35 43.45 24.04
C LYS A 87 -11.01 42.17 24.80
N LEU A 88 -9.76 42.07 25.23
CA LEU A 88 -9.18 40.92 25.92
C LEU A 88 -8.80 41.37 27.32
N LYS A 89 -9.19 40.62 28.34
CA LYS A 89 -8.85 40.94 29.72
C LYS A 89 -8.30 39.72 30.44
N ASN A 90 -7.06 39.84 30.93
CA ASN A 90 -6.43 38.85 31.78
C ASN A 90 -6.68 39.22 33.24
N LYS A 91 -7.59 38.48 33.90
CA LYS A 91 -8.01 38.70 35.29
C LYS A 91 -6.88 38.48 36.31
N THR A 92 -5.86 37.69 35.98
CA THR A 92 -4.71 37.40 36.86
C THR A 92 -3.65 38.49 36.82
N LEU A 93 -3.39 39.05 35.63
CA LEU A 93 -2.41 40.12 35.41
C LEU A 93 -3.02 41.54 35.46
N ASN A 94 -4.35 41.64 35.55
CA ASN A 94 -5.11 42.89 35.47
C ASN A 94 -4.72 43.74 34.25
N GLN A 95 -4.48 43.07 33.11
CA GLN A 95 -4.13 43.67 31.82
C GLN A 95 -5.33 43.62 30.88
N ASP A 96 -5.67 44.77 30.28
CA ASP A 96 -6.67 44.91 29.22
C ASP A 96 -5.92 45.16 27.90
N GLU A 97 -6.14 44.32 26.89
CA GLU A 97 -5.63 44.48 25.52
C GLU A 97 -6.79 44.60 24.53
N VAL A 98 -6.56 45.33 23.42
CA VAL A 98 -7.55 45.49 22.35
C VAL A 98 -6.93 44.99 21.06
N TYR A 99 -7.53 43.97 20.45
CA TYR A 99 -7.10 43.40 19.18
C TYR A 99 -8.00 43.91 18.05
N GLN A 100 -7.40 44.42 16.99
CA GLN A 100 -8.14 44.86 15.80
C GLN A 100 -8.22 43.72 14.79
N LEU A 101 -9.43 43.28 14.49
CA LEU A 101 -9.75 42.32 13.45
C LEU A 101 -9.56 42.93 12.06
N VAL A 102 -9.08 42.11 11.14
CA VAL A 102 -8.97 42.46 9.71
C VAL A 102 -10.36 42.38 9.06
N THR A 103 -11.19 41.44 9.51
CA THR A 103 -12.59 41.31 9.09
C THR A 103 -13.58 41.41 10.25
N ILE A 104 -14.71 42.07 10.00
CA ILE A 104 -15.67 42.42 11.05
C ILE A 104 -16.62 41.24 11.30
N PRO A 105 -16.95 40.89 12.56
CA PRO A 105 -17.99 39.92 12.86
C PRO A 105 -19.34 40.28 12.22
N GLU A 106 -20.04 39.30 11.67
CA GLU A 106 -21.31 39.48 10.95
C GLU A 106 -22.51 38.97 11.78
N ILE A 107 -23.70 39.51 11.50
CA ILE A 107 -24.96 38.96 12.02
C ILE A 107 -25.71 38.27 10.88
N LYS A 108 -26.02 37.00 11.08
CA LYS A 108 -26.88 36.22 10.21
C LYS A 108 -27.90 35.47 11.06
N GLU A 109 -29.17 35.56 10.69
CA GLU A 109 -30.28 34.86 11.39
C GLU A 109 -30.30 35.10 12.91
N ASN A 110 -29.99 36.33 13.34
CA ASN A 110 -29.94 36.74 14.76
C ASN A 110 -28.87 36.03 15.60
N ARG A 111 -27.82 35.48 14.96
CA ARG A 111 -26.62 34.91 15.61
C ARG A 111 -25.38 35.68 15.18
N LEU A 112 -24.39 35.78 16.08
CA LEU A 112 -23.10 36.42 15.80
C LEU A 112 -22.13 35.42 15.19
N TYR A 113 -21.56 35.79 14.05
CA TYR A 113 -20.56 35.00 13.34
C TYR A 113 -19.21 35.71 13.33
N ILE A 114 -18.16 34.96 13.66
CA ILE A 114 -16.79 35.48 13.83
C ILE A 114 -15.84 34.89 12.78
N PRO A 115 -14.85 35.66 12.27
CA PRO A 115 -13.84 35.15 11.36
C PRO A 115 -12.94 34.13 12.06
N VAL A 116 -13.02 32.87 11.64
CA VAL A 116 -12.44 31.74 12.37
C VAL A 116 -10.92 31.86 12.51
N LYS A 117 -10.22 32.28 11.45
CA LYS A 117 -8.76 32.37 11.43
C LYS A 117 -8.25 33.41 12.43
N GLU A 118 -8.82 34.60 12.43
CA GLU A 118 -8.39 35.70 13.31
C GLU A 118 -8.69 35.37 14.79
N PHE A 119 -9.83 34.75 15.09
CA PHE A 119 -10.14 34.32 16.45
C PHE A 119 -9.28 33.15 16.92
N THR A 120 -8.85 32.27 16.02
CA THR A 120 -7.88 31.22 16.31
C THR A 120 -6.53 31.81 16.73
N GLU A 121 -6.05 32.83 16.03
CA GLU A 121 -4.83 33.57 16.40
C GLU A 121 -4.96 34.23 17.79
N ILE A 122 -6.10 34.89 18.07
CA ILE A 122 -6.40 35.48 19.38
C ILE A 122 -6.36 34.40 20.48
N ILE A 123 -7.03 33.26 20.30
CA ILE A 123 -7.06 32.20 21.31
C ILE A 123 -5.66 31.63 21.53
N ASN A 124 -4.90 31.40 20.45
CA ASN A 124 -3.53 30.92 20.47
C ASN A 124 -2.55 31.90 21.10
N LEU A 125 -2.81 33.20 21.11
CA LEU A 125 -1.96 34.18 21.77
C LEU A 125 -2.30 34.31 23.26
N PHE A 126 -3.59 34.41 23.58
CA PHE A 126 -4.03 34.87 24.90
C PHE A 126 -4.44 33.77 25.87
N THR A 127 -4.67 32.54 25.42
CA THR A 127 -5.14 31.44 26.28
C THR A 127 -4.17 30.28 26.34
N LYS A 128 -4.44 29.31 27.23
CA LYS A 128 -3.70 28.03 27.26
C LYS A 128 -4.15 27.06 26.15
N LYS A 129 -5.20 27.35 25.39
CA LYS A 129 -5.59 26.51 24.25
C LYS A 129 -4.65 26.74 23.06
N LYS A 130 -4.41 25.69 22.29
CA LYS A 130 -3.67 25.67 21.02
C LYS A 130 -4.61 25.11 19.95
N LEU A 131 -4.92 25.93 18.96
CA LEU A 131 -5.81 25.67 17.84
C LEU A 131 -4.98 25.61 16.56
N GLU A 132 -5.04 24.51 15.83
CA GLU A 132 -4.23 24.29 14.63
C GLU A 132 -5.11 23.88 13.46
N PHE A 133 -4.97 24.58 12.33
CA PHE A 133 -5.70 24.24 11.12
C PHE A 133 -5.11 22.98 10.48
N ILE A 134 -5.87 21.91 10.41
CA ILE A 134 -5.55 20.74 9.55
C ILE A 134 -6.01 21.06 8.12
N SER A 135 -7.19 21.67 8.01
CA SER A 135 -7.76 22.22 6.79
C SER A 135 -8.66 23.41 7.14
N PRO A 136 -9.16 24.21 6.18
CA PRO A 136 -9.98 25.39 6.48
C PRO A 136 -11.21 25.14 7.34
N THR A 137 -11.75 23.91 7.28
CA THR A 137 -12.94 23.48 8.01
C THR A 137 -12.64 22.42 9.06
N ARG A 138 -11.36 22.24 9.45
CA ARG A 138 -10.96 21.32 10.53
C ARG A 138 -9.86 21.95 11.38
N ILE A 139 -10.14 22.12 12.67
CA ILE A 139 -9.22 22.69 13.65
C ILE A 139 -8.97 21.67 14.75
N ARG A 140 -7.71 21.31 14.95
CA ARG A 140 -7.29 20.57 16.13
C ARG A 140 -7.27 21.49 17.33
N VAL A 141 -7.78 21.04 18.46
CA VAL A 141 -7.76 21.75 19.74
C VAL A 141 -6.95 20.93 20.74
N SER A 142 -5.89 21.54 21.28
CA SER A 142 -5.04 20.96 22.32
C SER A 142 -4.74 22.00 23.40
N GLU A 143 -4.09 21.61 24.50
CA GLU A 143 -3.56 22.55 25.49
C GLU A 143 -2.08 22.80 25.27
N LYS A 144 -1.65 24.05 25.44
CA LYS A 144 -0.24 24.41 25.50
C LYS A 144 0.35 23.74 26.74
N SER A 145 1.37 22.92 26.55
CA SER A 145 2.15 22.38 27.66
C SER A 145 2.69 23.54 28.49
N GLU A 146 2.33 23.61 29.78
CA GLU A 146 3.21 24.25 30.75
C GLU A 146 4.52 23.45 30.69
N ASP A 147 5.64 24.11 30.43
CA ASP A 147 6.96 23.53 30.62
C ASP A 147 7.09 23.12 32.10
N LYS A 148 6.54 21.96 32.44
CA LYS A 148 6.96 21.19 33.60
C LYS A 148 8.30 20.61 33.23
N ASN A 149 9.31 21.49 33.20
CA ASN A 149 10.66 21.16 33.57
C ASN A 149 10.60 20.62 35.01
N THR A 150 10.19 19.37 35.13
CA THR A 150 10.33 18.59 36.33
C THR A 150 11.82 18.28 36.39
N ILE A 151 12.57 19.23 36.96
CA ILE A 151 13.91 18.98 37.47
C ILE A 151 13.71 18.01 38.63
N GLN A 152 13.65 16.70 38.32
CA GLN A 152 13.81 15.69 39.35
C GLN A 152 15.30 15.67 39.74
N SER A 153 15.53 16.03 40.98
CA SER A 153 16.83 16.18 41.61
C SER A 153 17.60 14.84 41.75
N SER A 154 18.82 14.85 41.22
CA SER A 154 20.11 14.76 41.94
C SER A 154 20.67 13.43 42.46
N PHE A 155 20.19 12.25 42.08
CA PHE A 155 20.96 11.01 42.32
C PHE A 155 20.77 9.97 41.20
N PRO A 156 21.87 9.34 40.72
CA PRO A 156 21.80 8.26 39.74
C PRO A 156 21.09 7.03 40.32
N ILE A 157 20.17 6.47 39.53
CA ILE A 157 19.50 5.18 39.72
C ILE A 157 20.58 4.09 39.81
N LYS A 158 20.46 3.19 40.77
CA LYS A 158 21.44 2.12 40.97
C LYS A 158 21.02 0.86 40.20
N LEU A 159 21.96 0.31 39.43
CA LEU A 159 21.83 -1.05 38.90
C LEU A 159 21.89 -2.05 40.07
N LEU A 160 20.85 -2.86 40.23
CA LEU A 160 20.77 -3.91 41.26
C LEU A 160 21.29 -5.25 40.73
N SER A 161 20.85 -5.67 39.54
CA SER A 161 21.28 -6.92 38.92
C SER A 161 21.07 -6.94 37.41
N VAL A 162 21.90 -7.71 36.71
CA VAL A 162 21.66 -8.13 35.32
C VAL A 162 21.71 -9.65 35.27
N SER A 163 20.68 -10.27 34.71
CA SER A 163 20.58 -11.72 34.54
C SER A 163 20.18 -12.07 33.12
N VAL A 164 20.81 -13.08 32.52
CA VAL A 164 20.50 -13.55 31.17
C VAL A 164 19.69 -14.83 31.25
N LYS A 165 18.64 -14.93 30.44
CA LYS A 165 17.88 -16.15 30.21
C LYS A 165 17.91 -16.47 28.72
N GLU A 166 18.55 -17.60 28.38
CA GLU A 166 18.74 -18.03 27.01
C GLU A 166 17.66 -19.01 26.56
N TYR A 167 17.29 -18.92 25.29
CA TYR A 167 16.43 -19.85 24.56
C TYR A 167 17.11 -20.20 23.22
N ASP A 168 16.55 -21.16 22.47
CA ASP A 168 17.18 -21.64 21.23
C ASP A 168 17.36 -20.54 20.17
N ASP A 169 16.44 -19.57 20.10
CA ASP A 169 16.35 -18.53 19.07
C ASP A 169 16.16 -17.11 19.64
N LYS A 170 16.31 -16.94 20.96
CA LYS A 170 16.28 -15.63 21.63
C LYS A 170 17.07 -15.62 22.95
N SER A 171 17.42 -14.43 23.38
CA SER A 171 18.10 -14.15 24.65
C SER A 171 17.40 -13.02 25.38
N GLU A 172 17.02 -13.22 26.64
CA GLU A 172 16.40 -12.20 27.49
C GLU A 172 17.38 -11.74 28.56
N ILE A 173 17.83 -10.49 28.47
CA ILE A 173 18.70 -9.84 29.46
C ILE A 173 17.82 -8.99 30.38
N LYS A 174 17.57 -9.48 31.58
CA LYS A 174 16.78 -8.79 32.60
C LYS A 174 17.68 -7.90 33.46
N ILE A 175 17.37 -6.61 33.47
CA ILE A 175 18.04 -5.54 34.20
C ILE A 175 17.08 -5.06 35.29
N LEU A 176 17.54 -5.12 36.54
CA LEU A 176 16.79 -4.64 37.70
C LEU A 176 17.48 -3.42 38.29
N THR A 177 16.73 -2.35 38.54
CA THR A 177 17.20 -1.11 39.15
C THR A 177 16.45 -0.80 40.45
N ASP A 178 16.97 0.14 41.24
CA ASP A 178 16.31 0.58 42.48
C ASP A 178 15.08 1.48 42.24
N ARG A 179 14.97 2.08 41.05
CA ARG A 179 13.88 2.94 40.59
C ARG A 179 13.63 2.73 39.08
N LYS A 180 12.47 3.16 38.60
CA LYS A 180 12.08 3.11 37.18
C LYS A 180 13.09 3.85 36.30
N ILE A 181 13.48 3.22 35.21
CA ILE A 181 14.30 3.83 34.17
C ILE A 181 13.38 4.67 33.28
N GLU A 182 13.54 5.99 33.33
CA GLU A 182 12.69 6.91 32.56
C GLU A 182 13.17 7.10 31.12
N ASN A 183 14.49 6.97 30.88
CA ASN A 183 15.07 7.16 29.54
C ASN A 183 16.15 6.11 29.29
N LEU A 184 16.06 5.47 28.13
CA LEU A 184 17.04 4.53 27.63
C LEU A 184 17.18 4.69 26.12
N TYR A 185 18.32 4.26 25.59
CA TYR A 185 18.64 4.32 24.18
C TYR A 185 19.42 3.08 23.79
N ASN A 186 19.21 2.53 22.60
CA ASN A 186 19.99 1.40 22.09
C ASN A 186 20.22 1.49 20.58
N PHE A 187 21.35 0.97 20.11
CA PHE A 187 21.69 0.90 18.68
C PHE A 187 22.63 -0.26 18.37
N TYR A 188 22.67 -0.67 17.11
CA TYR A 188 23.61 -1.66 16.60
C TYR A 188 24.85 -0.99 15.98
N SER A 189 26.04 -1.54 16.25
CA SER A 189 27.27 -1.23 15.53
C SER A 189 27.99 -2.54 15.20
N GLY A 190 27.97 -2.94 13.93
CA GLY A 190 28.37 -4.30 13.55
C GLY A 190 27.47 -5.34 14.23
N THR A 191 28.08 -6.33 14.89
CA THR A 191 27.39 -7.36 15.68
C THR A 191 27.16 -6.98 17.15
N ASP A 192 27.49 -5.75 17.53
CA ASP A 192 27.33 -5.29 18.91
C ASP A 192 26.07 -4.42 19.04
N LEU A 193 25.20 -4.78 19.98
CA LEU A 193 24.10 -3.94 20.46
C LEU A 193 24.58 -3.11 21.65
N TYR A 194 24.57 -1.79 21.50
CA TYR A 194 24.85 -0.83 22.57
C TYR A 194 23.53 -0.40 23.20
N VAL A 195 23.44 -0.43 24.53
CA VAL A 195 22.29 0.01 25.31
C VAL A 195 22.77 0.97 26.38
N TYR A 196 22.24 2.18 26.37
CA TYR A 196 22.54 3.25 27.31
C TYR A 196 21.32 3.51 28.18
N LEU A 197 21.49 3.44 29.50
CA LEU A 197 20.45 3.79 30.47
C LEU A 197 20.79 5.14 31.10
N TRP A 198 19.88 6.12 30.97
CA TRP A 198 20.12 7.50 31.42
C TRP A 198 20.03 7.61 32.94
N ASN A 199 20.99 8.30 33.57
CA ASN A 199 21.03 8.52 35.01
C ASN A 199 20.99 7.19 35.79
N VAL A 200 21.50 6.11 35.20
CA VAL A 200 21.73 4.82 35.85
C VAL A 200 23.24 4.64 36.00
N MET A 201 23.70 4.15 37.16
CA MET A 201 25.12 3.89 37.41
C MET A 201 25.33 2.53 38.07
N THR A 202 26.43 1.87 37.74
CA THR A 202 26.96 0.70 38.48
C THR A 202 28.15 1.11 39.35
N LYS A 203 28.47 0.33 40.38
CA LYS A 203 29.68 0.58 41.19
C LYS A 203 30.96 0.17 40.46
N ASN A 204 30.90 -0.92 39.68
CA ASN A 204 32.04 -1.49 38.98
C ASN A 204 31.61 -1.89 37.57
N ASP A 205 32.51 -1.73 36.60
CA ASP A 205 32.36 -2.33 35.29
C ASP A 205 32.37 -3.86 35.41
N SER A 206 31.56 -4.53 34.60
CA SER A 206 31.42 -5.98 34.63
C SER A 206 31.28 -6.54 33.22
N GLY A 207 31.65 -7.80 33.02
CA GLY A 207 31.53 -8.47 31.73
C GLY A 207 31.05 -9.90 31.92
N PHE A 208 30.09 -10.32 31.10
CA PHE A 208 29.51 -11.66 31.09
C PHE A 208 29.85 -12.31 29.76
N LYS A 209 30.35 -13.53 29.80
CA LYS A 209 30.55 -14.37 28.62
C LYS A 209 30.26 -15.80 29.01
N GLU A 210 29.45 -16.48 28.22
CA GLU A 210 29.16 -17.90 28.40
C GLU A 210 29.12 -18.58 27.04
N ASP A 211 29.84 -19.70 26.90
CA ASP A 211 29.98 -20.35 25.59
C ASP A 211 28.67 -20.99 25.10
N SER A 212 27.74 -21.27 26.02
CA SER A 212 26.44 -21.92 25.75
C SER A 212 25.34 -21.00 25.21
N TRP A 213 25.57 -19.68 25.12
CA TRP A 213 24.59 -18.77 24.54
C TRP A 213 24.40 -19.03 23.05
N SER A 214 23.16 -19.05 22.56
CA SER A 214 22.80 -19.29 21.16
C SER A 214 23.04 -18.03 20.33
N ILE A 215 22.63 -16.87 20.84
CA ILE A 215 22.68 -15.59 20.11
C ILE A 215 23.74 -14.65 20.68
N LEU A 216 23.93 -14.63 21.99
CA LEU A 216 24.90 -13.75 22.62
C LEU A 216 26.32 -14.30 22.53
N ASN A 217 27.30 -13.43 22.34
CA ASN A 217 28.71 -13.72 22.45
C ASN A 217 29.30 -13.18 23.76
N LYS A 218 28.99 -11.93 24.10
CA LYS A 218 29.53 -11.26 25.31
C LYS A 218 28.63 -10.09 25.70
N ILE A 219 28.46 -9.84 27.00
CA ILE A 219 27.87 -8.59 27.52
C ILE A 219 28.96 -7.85 28.31
N THR A 220 29.08 -6.54 28.11
CA THR A 220 29.98 -5.67 28.86
C THR A 220 29.17 -4.52 29.42
N ILE A 221 29.28 -4.25 30.71
CA ILE A 221 28.58 -3.17 31.41
C ILE A 221 29.63 -2.24 31.97
N GLY A 222 29.51 -0.95 31.69
CA GLY A 222 30.38 0.06 32.27
C GLY A 222 29.68 1.40 32.40
N ASN A 223 30.24 2.28 33.23
CA ASN A 223 29.75 3.66 33.31
C ASN A 223 30.39 4.52 32.20
N ASP A 224 29.58 5.27 31.46
CA ASP A 224 30.03 6.28 30.49
C ASP A 224 29.34 7.62 30.81
N ARG A 225 30.08 8.54 31.45
CA ARG A 225 29.56 9.84 31.93
C ARG A 225 28.35 9.69 32.87
N GLU A 226 27.16 10.14 32.44
CA GLU A 226 25.87 10.05 33.17
C GLU A 226 25.04 8.81 32.79
N PHE A 227 25.62 7.90 32.00
CA PHE A 227 24.94 6.71 31.49
C PHE A 227 25.58 5.43 32.00
N LEU A 228 24.74 4.41 32.18
CA LEU A 228 25.20 3.03 32.20
C LEU A 228 25.21 2.52 30.76
N GLN A 229 26.39 2.22 30.23
CA GLN A 229 26.58 1.59 28.92
C GLN A 229 26.59 0.06 29.09
N ILE A 230 25.79 -0.62 28.27
CA ILE A 230 25.73 -2.07 28.17
C ILE A 230 25.99 -2.44 26.71
N ILE A 231 27.14 -3.04 26.41
CA ILE A 231 27.53 -3.52 25.09
C ILE A 231 27.27 -5.02 25.03
N ILE A 232 26.41 -5.44 24.11
CA ILE A 232 25.99 -6.83 23.95
C ILE A 232 26.48 -7.29 22.57
N SER A 233 27.60 -8.00 22.54
CA SER A 233 28.14 -8.63 21.35
C SER A 233 27.36 -9.87 20.98
N LEU A 234 27.00 -10.01 19.71
CA LEU A 234 26.15 -11.08 19.17
C LEU A 234 26.95 -12.01 18.27
N LYS A 235 26.47 -13.25 18.12
CA LYS A 235 27.05 -14.28 17.25
C LYS A 235 26.53 -14.21 15.81
N ALA A 236 25.42 -13.52 15.57
CA ALA A 236 24.76 -13.40 14.28
C ALA A 236 24.57 -11.92 13.87
N ASP A 237 24.70 -11.64 12.57
CA ASP A 237 24.63 -10.29 12.00
C ASP A 237 23.18 -9.78 11.86
N GLU A 238 22.20 -10.69 11.80
CA GLU A 238 20.78 -10.39 11.58
C GLU A 238 19.98 -10.61 12.87
N THR A 239 20.10 -9.69 13.82
CA THR A 239 19.37 -9.74 15.09
C THR A 239 18.57 -8.46 15.33
N VAL A 240 17.47 -8.59 16.07
CA VAL A 240 16.65 -7.46 16.54
C VAL A 240 16.64 -7.48 18.06
N ALA A 241 16.76 -6.30 18.65
CA ALA A 241 16.70 -6.10 20.09
C ALA A 241 15.44 -5.33 20.44
N GLU A 242 14.59 -5.94 21.24
CA GLU A 242 13.45 -5.32 21.87
C GLU A 242 13.76 -4.98 23.32
N ILE A 243 13.14 -3.91 23.79
CA ILE A 243 13.22 -3.50 25.18
C ILE A 243 11.81 -3.51 25.74
N LEU A 244 11.57 -4.42 26.67
CA LEU A 244 10.28 -4.72 27.28
C LEU A 244 10.29 -4.28 28.75
N LYS A 245 9.12 -3.89 29.27
CA LYS A 245 8.93 -3.66 30.70
C LYS A 245 8.82 -5.02 31.41
N GLY A 246 9.56 -5.20 32.50
CA GLY A 246 9.45 -6.39 33.34
C GLY A 246 8.20 -6.37 34.23
N LYS A 247 8.10 -7.33 35.16
CA LYS A 247 6.92 -7.46 36.05
C LYS A 247 6.75 -6.29 37.03
N SER A 248 7.80 -5.52 37.26
CA SER A 248 7.79 -4.33 38.12
C SER A 248 8.28 -3.12 37.35
N GLU A 249 7.92 -1.91 37.79
CA GLU A 249 8.31 -0.67 37.10
C GLU A 249 9.82 -0.41 37.09
N ASN A 250 10.57 -1.08 37.95
CA ASN A 250 12.03 -0.95 38.05
C ASN A 250 12.77 -2.09 37.34
N GLU A 251 12.05 -2.84 36.49
CA GLU A 251 12.60 -3.98 35.75
C GLU A 251 12.50 -3.72 34.25
N LEU A 252 13.63 -3.90 33.57
CA LEU A 252 13.77 -3.78 32.13
C LEU A 252 14.24 -5.12 31.56
N ILE A 253 13.66 -5.56 30.46
CA ILE A 253 14.05 -6.79 29.78
C ILE A 253 14.51 -6.42 28.37
N ILE A 254 15.75 -6.73 28.03
CA ILE A 254 16.28 -6.61 26.67
C ILE A 254 16.18 -7.99 26.03
N ARG A 255 15.22 -8.16 25.11
CA ARG A 255 15.02 -9.40 24.37
C ARG A 255 15.73 -9.27 23.03
N ILE A 256 16.62 -10.19 22.71
CA ILE A 256 17.38 -10.21 21.46
C ILE A 256 17.05 -11.49 20.74
N ALA A 257 16.66 -11.40 19.47
CA ALA A 257 16.26 -12.53 18.65
C ALA A 257 16.79 -12.36 17.22
N GLU A 258 16.81 -13.45 16.44
CA GLU A 258 17.11 -13.37 15.00
C GLU A 258 16.02 -12.57 14.25
N ARG A 259 16.45 -11.69 13.34
CA ARG A 259 15.60 -10.80 12.54
C ARG A 259 14.78 -11.60 11.54
N ASP A 260 13.45 -11.40 11.50
CA ASP A 260 12.47 -11.89 10.50
C ASP A 260 12.40 -13.41 10.23
N PHE A 261 13.31 -14.18 10.82
CA PHE A 261 13.38 -15.64 10.80
C PHE A 261 13.13 -16.29 12.17
N GLY A 262 13.07 -15.50 13.26
CA GLY A 262 12.78 -15.97 14.63
C GLY A 262 11.39 -16.61 14.80
N SER A 263 11.15 -17.26 15.94
CA SER A 263 9.90 -18.00 16.18
C SER A 263 8.62 -17.17 16.02
N TRP A 264 7.56 -17.85 15.61
CA TRP A 264 6.21 -17.32 15.62
C TRP A 264 5.60 -17.44 17.01
N TYR A 265 4.84 -16.42 17.41
CA TYR A 265 4.10 -16.33 18.64
C TYR A 265 2.62 -16.06 18.37
N VAL A 266 1.81 -16.32 19.37
CA VAL A 266 0.38 -16.07 19.35
C VAL A 266 -0.08 -15.47 20.68
N MET A 267 -0.92 -14.44 20.57
CA MET A 267 -1.67 -13.84 21.67
C MET A 267 -3.13 -13.72 21.23
N GLU A 268 -4.07 -13.97 22.14
CA GLU A 268 -5.49 -13.95 21.83
C GLU A 268 -6.25 -12.98 22.74
N SER A 269 -7.36 -12.45 22.22
CA SER A 269 -8.40 -11.74 22.97
C SER A 269 -9.74 -12.46 22.77
N GLU A 270 -10.86 -11.82 23.14
CA GLU A 270 -12.20 -12.38 22.96
C GLU A 270 -12.50 -12.67 21.49
N HIS A 271 -12.27 -11.70 20.60
CA HIS A 271 -12.63 -11.80 19.18
C HIS A 271 -11.43 -12.02 18.25
N PHE A 272 -10.20 -11.91 18.75
CA PHE A 272 -9.00 -11.91 17.90
C PHE A 272 -7.97 -12.96 18.27
N LYS A 273 -7.22 -13.37 17.24
CA LYS A 273 -5.98 -14.14 17.34
C LYS A 273 -4.87 -13.42 16.62
N LEU A 274 -3.93 -12.83 17.36
CA LEU A 274 -2.76 -12.18 16.81
C LEU A 274 -1.62 -13.19 16.67
N ILE A 275 -1.14 -13.38 15.44
CA ILE A 275 0.05 -14.19 15.13
C ILE A 275 1.16 -13.22 14.72
N TYR A 276 2.33 -13.33 15.34
CA TYR A 276 3.41 -12.36 15.16
C TYR A 276 4.79 -12.97 15.34
N ARG A 277 5.82 -12.29 14.84
CA ARG A 277 7.22 -12.65 15.07
C ARG A 277 7.69 -12.10 16.41
N ASP A 278 8.72 -12.73 16.98
CA ASP A 278 9.36 -12.30 18.22
C ASP A 278 9.63 -10.78 18.28
N SER A 279 10.14 -10.22 17.18
CA SER A 279 10.47 -8.79 16.98
C SER A 279 9.28 -7.83 17.00
N HIS A 280 8.05 -8.33 17.08
CA HIS A 280 6.82 -7.52 17.14
C HIS A 280 6.10 -7.66 18.49
N SER A 281 6.69 -8.37 19.46
CA SER A 281 6.03 -8.68 20.74
C SER A 281 5.64 -7.41 21.51
N HIS A 282 6.45 -6.35 21.38
CA HIS A 282 6.17 -5.05 22.00
C HIS A 282 4.88 -4.37 21.47
N LEU A 283 4.36 -4.76 20.30
CA LEU A 283 3.12 -4.22 19.73
C LEU A 283 1.89 -5.09 20.03
N ALA A 284 2.09 -6.34 20.45
CA ALA A 284 1.03 -7.35 20.43
C ALA A 284 -0.22 -6.94 21.23
N GLN A 285 -0.02 -6.47 22.47
CA GLN A 285 -1.12 -6.01 23.32
C GLN A 285 -1.79 -4.75 22.77
N TYR A 286 -1.01 -3.83 22.20
CA TYR A 286 -1.52 -2.59 21.62
C TYR A 286 -2.43 -2.88 20.42
N LEU A 287 -1.98 -3.74 19.51
CA LEU A 287 -2.74 -4.14 18.31
C LEU A 287 -4.05 -4.84 18.67
N LEU A 288 -4.03 -5.78 19.62
CA LEU A 288 -5.25 -6.47 20.07
C LEU A 288 -6.27 -5.51 20.69
N LYS A 289 -5.79 -4.53 21.49
CA LYS A 289 -6.66 -3.52 22.09
C LYS A 289 -7.28 -2.59 21.04
N SER A 290 -6.48 -2.11 20.09
CA SER A 290 -6.96 -1.30 18.97
C SER A 290 -8.00 -2.06 18.11
N ALA A 291 -7.79 -3.37 17.91
CA ALA A 291 -8.73 -4.23 17.20
C ALA A 291 -10.05 -4.42 17.97
N GLU A 292 -10.01 -4.72 19.27
CA GLU A 292 -11.20 -4.89 20.12
C GLU A 292 -12.03 -3.60 20.25
N SER A 293 -11.37 -2.45 20.38
CA SER A 293 -12.04 -1.14 20.40
C SER A 293 -12.82 -0.89 19.10
N SER A 294 -12.20 -1.17 17.96
CA SER A 294 -12.82 -1.02 16.63
C SER A 294 -13.96 -2.02 16.44
N PHE A 295 -13.74 -3.28 16.83
CA PHE A 295 -14.73 -4.36 16.78
C PHE A 295 -16.01 -4.02 17.56
N LYS A 296 -15.88 -3.48 18.78
CA LYS A 296 -17.00 -3.07 19.64
C LYS A 296 -17.86 -2.00 19.00
N VAL A 297 -17.26 -1.09 18.23
CA VAL A 297 -18.00 -0.04 17.52
C VAL A 297 -18.71 -0.63 16.29
N LEU A 298 -17.99 -1.37 15.45
CA LEU A 298 -18.54 -1.96 14.23
C LEU A 298 -19.67 -2.97 14.51
N SER A 299 -19.55 -3.78 15.57
CA SER A 299 -20.60 -4.72 16.00
C SER A 299 -21.93 -4.04 16.33
N ARG A 300 -21.89 -2.79 16.79
CA ARG A 300 -23.10 -2.02 17.09
C ARG A 300 -23.74 -1.44 15.83
N PHE A 301 -22.93 -1.00 14.87
CA PHE A 301 -23.44 -0.44 13.61
C PHE A 301 -24.06 -1.49 12.69
N PHE A 302 -23.46 -2.66 12.65
CA PHE A 302 -23.87 -3.75 11.77
C PHE A 302 -24.74 -4.81 12.46
N GLU A 303 -24.96 -4.70 13.78
CA GLU A 303 -25.68 -5.70 14.59
C GLU A 303 -25.21 -7.15 14.32
N TYR A 304 -23.91 -7.29 14.05
CA TYR A 304 -23.28 -8.52 13.59
C TYR A 304 -22.02 -8.80 14.39
N GLN A 305 -21.71 -10.09 14.59
CA GLN A 305 -20.45 -10.55 15.13
C GLN A 305 -20.01 -11.81 14.35
N PRO A 306 -18.76 -11.86 13.86
CA PRO A 306 -18.21 -13.07 13.28
C PRO A 306 -18.29 -14.27 14.23
N ASN A 307 -18.64 -15.43 13.69
CA ASN A 307 -18.74 -16.68 14.47
C ASN A 307 -17.37 -17.27 14.86
N GLU A 308 -16.29 -16.80 14.22
CA GLU A 308 -14.92 -17.23 14.47
C GLU A 308 -14.05 -16.04 14.87
N LYS A 309 -12.96 -16.33 15.62
CA LYS A 309 -11.95 -15.31 15.91
C LYS A 309 -11.30 -14.82 14.62
N ILE A 310 -11.18 -13.51 14.49
CA ILE A 310 -10.47 -12.87 13.38
C ILE A 310 -8.97 -13.02 13.62
N ILE A 311 -8.25 -13.53 12.62
CA ILE A 311 -6.81 -13.68 12.70
C ILE A 311 -6.17 -12.37 12.23
N ILE A 312 -5.25 -11.83 13.02
CA ILE A 312 -4.38 -10.73 12.61
C ILE A 312 -2.97 -11.31 12.53
N ASN A 313 -2.29 -11.13 11.40
CA ASN A 313 -0.89 -11.51 11.26
C ASN A 313 -0.02 -10.31 10.90
N THR A 314 1.00 -10.06 11.72
CA THR A 314 1.91 -8.93 11.55
C THR A 314 3.11 -9.27 10.65
N TYR A 315 3.50 -8.34 9.79
CA TYR A 315 4.68 -8.43 8.94
C TYR A 315 5.52 -7.16 9.06
N ASP A 316 6.85 -7.28 8.92
CA ASP A 316 7.81 -6.17 8.85
C ASP A 316 8.82 -6.42 7.73
N VAL A 317 8.32 -6.62 6.50
CA VAL A 317 9.07 -7.13 5.34
C VAL A 317 9.21 -6.13 4.19
N ASN A 318 8.69 -4.91 4.35
CA ASN A 318 8.75 -3.80 3.39
C ASN A 318 9.24 -2.53 4.10
N ASP A 319 9.19 -1.36 3.47
CA ASP A 319 9.47 -0.08 4.13
C ASP A 319 8.29 0.88 4.20
N TYR A 320 7.19 0.50 3.55
CA TYR A 320 5.90 1.18 3.63
C TYR A 320 4.82 0.18 4.00
N GLY A 321 4.08 0.48 5.05
CA GLY A 321 3.04 -0.38 5.59
C GLY A 321 1.73 -0.23 4.83
N PHE A 322 0.95 -1.31 4.82
CA PHE A 322 -0.44 -1.37 4.42
C PHE A 322 -1.12 -2.50 5.20
N ALA A 323 -2.42 -2.68 4.98
CA ALA A 323 -3.12 -3.84 5.47
C ALA A 323 -4.00 -4.44 4.37
N ALA A 324 -4.35 -5.71 4.52
CA ALA A 324 -5.21 -6.41 3.58
C ALA A 324 -6.04 -7.48 4.28
N THR A 325 -7.29 -7.59 3.88
CA THR A 325 -8.26 -8.49 4.51
C THR A 325 -8.80 -9.54 3.55
N THR A 326 -9.07 -10.73 4.07
CA THR A 326 -9.89 -11.74 3.40
C THR A 326 -10.88 -12.37 4.39
N SER A 327 -12.09 -12.65 3.91
CA SER A 327 -13.13 -13.38 4.66
C SER A 327 -13.16 -14.88 4.34
N VAL A 328 -12.48 -15.32 3.26
CA VAL A 328 -12.38 -16.73 2.86
C VAL A 328 -10.90 -17.19 2.83
N PRO A 329 -10.61 -18.43 3.25
CA PRO A 329 -11.55 -19.37 3.88
C PRO A 329 -11.85 -19.07 5.36
N GLN A 330 -11.18 -18.07 5.95
CA GLN A 330 -11.43 -17.59 7.31
C GLN A 330 -11.15 -16.09 7.38
N ASN A 331 -11.66 -15.42 8.41
CA ASN A 331 -11.41 -13.99 8.61
C ASN A 331 -9.95 -13.74 8.98
N TYR A 332 -9.23 -13.05 8.10
CA TYR A 332 -7.79 -12.84 8.20
C TYR A 332 -7.41 -11.43 7.77
N ILE A 333 -6.67 -10.75 8.63
CA ILE A 333 -6.07 -9.43 8.39
C ILE A 333 -4.55 -9.61 8.35
N ARG A 334 -3.95 -9.30 7.21
CA ARG A 334 -2.51 -9.07 7.09
C ARG A 334 -2.24 -7.62 7.47
N LEU A 335 -1.43 -7.40 8.50
CA LEU A 335 -1.06 -6.07 8.97
C LEU A 335 0.45 -5.86 8.81
N GLU A 336 0.86 -4.94 7.95
CA GLU A 336 2.25 -4.51 7.85
C GLU A 336 2.50 -3.39 8.86
N ILE A 337 3.49 -3.57 9.75
CA ILE A 337 3.69 -2.70 10.91
C ILE A 337 4.53 -1.45 10.63
N GLU A 338 5.02 -1.33 9.40
CA GLU A 338 5.86 -0.27 8.86
C GLU A 338 5.11 1.08 8.78
N PRO A 339 5.85 2.21 8.71
CA PRO A 339 5.29 3.52 8.41
C PRO A 339 4.50 3.58 7.10
N LEU A 340 3.44 4.37 7.03
CA LEU A 340 2.66 4.52 5.80
C LEU A 340 3.47 5.31 4.76
N GLU A 341 3.20 5.09 3.46
CA GLU A 341 3.86 5.87 2.40
C GLU A 341 3.42 7.35 2.50
N PRO A 342 4.35 8.29 2.70
CA PRO A 342 3.96 9.66 2.96
C PRO A 342 3.78 10.50 1.69
N GLY A 343 3.17 11.66 1.89
CA GLY A 343 3.17 12.78 0.95
C GLY A 343 1.85 13.01 0.22
N TYR A 344 1.68 14.26 -0.20
CA TYR A 344 0.50 14.82 -0.86
C TYR A 344 -0.80 14.66 -0.06
N GLU A 345 -0.73 14.29 1.22
CA GLU A 345 -1.88 13.95 2.06
C GLU A 345 -2.81 12.88 1.45
N VAL A 346 -2.26 11.89 0.76
CA VAL A 346 -3.05 10.78 0.17
C VAL A 346 -3.68 9.90 1.24
N VAL A 347 -3.02 9.76 2.39
CA VAL A 347 -3.48 8.95 3.53
C VAL A 347 -3.43 9.80 4.81
N PRO A 348 -4.46 10.63 5.09
CA PRO A 348 -4.55 11.34 6.35
C PRO A 348 -5.02 10.39 7.46
N TYR A 349 -4.23 10.24 8.52
CA TYR A 349 -4.55 9.38 9.67
C TYR A 349 -4.21 10.07 10.99
N ASN A 350 -4.83 9.62 12.08
CA ASN A 350 -4.46 10.00 13.44
C ASN A 350 -3.34 9.07 13.95
N GLU A 351 -3.71 7.89 14.46
CA GLU A 351 -2.84 6.82 14.90
C GLU A 351 -2.91 5.69 13.89
N ARG A 352 -1.73 5.29 13.39
CA ARG A 352 -1.58 4.38 12.23
C ARG A 352 -2.30 3.04 12.41
N TYR A 353 -2.10 2.37 13.54
CA TYR A 353 -2.57 1.00 13.71
C TYR A 353 -4.08 0.92 13.95
N GLN A 354 -4.63 1.80 14.78
CA GLN A 354 -6.06 1.96 15.01
C GLN A 354 -6.78 2.36 13.72
N TRP A 355 -6.20 3.27 12.94
CA TRP A 355 -6.72 3.66 11.63
C TRP A 355 -6.76 2.47 10.64
N LEU A 356 -5.65 1.74 10.48
CA LEU A 356 -5.56 0.57 9.60
C LEU A 356 -6.53 -0.54 10.04
N LEU A 357 -6.54 -0.89 11.33
CA LEU A 357 -7.43 -1.92 11.87
C LEU A 357 -8.91 -1.53 11.73
N SER A 358 -9.26 -0.25 11.93
CA SER A 358 -10.63 0.22 11.71
C SER A 358 -11.06 0.03 10.25
N HIS A 359 -10.17 0.37 9.30
CA HIS A 359 -10.42 0.19 7.87
C HIS A 359 -10.62 -1.30 7.51
N GLU A 360 -9.65 -2.14 7.88
CA GLU A 360 -9.66 -3.56 7.55
C GLU A 360 -10.81 -4.33 8.22
N LEU A 361 -11.18 -3.95 9.45
CA LEU A 361 -12.31 -4.58 10.12
C LEU A 361 -13.63 -4.27 9.42
N VAL A 362 -13.81 -3.12 8.77
CA VAL A 362 -15.01 -2.87 7.97
C VAL A 362 -15.11 -3.89 6.83
N HIS A 363 -13.99 -4.23 6.17
CA HIS A 363 -13.96 -5.31 5.17
C HIS A 363 -14.35 -6.65 5.77
N VAL A 364 -13.86 -7.00 6.97
CA VAL A 364 -14.29 -8.23 7.65
C VAL A 364 -15.80 -8.24 7.89
N PHE A 365 -16.35 -7.18 8.48
CA PHE A 365 -17.76 -7.11 8.82
C PHE A 365 -18.65 -7.17 7.59
N VAL A 366 -18.36 -6.37 6.57
CA VAL A 366 -19.19 -6.30 5.36
C VAL A 366 -19.09 -7.59 4.53
N ASN A 367 -17.89 -8.17 4.41
CA ASN A 367 -17.70 -9.38 3.61
C ASN A 367 -18.08 -10.67 4.35
N ASP A 368 -17.90 -10.76 5.67
CA ASP A 368 -18.22 -11.97 6.44
C ASP A 368 -19.69 -12.06 6.84
N MET A 369 -20.40 -10.94 6.95
CA MET A 369 -21.81 -10.95 7.36
C MET A 369 -22.67 -11.88 6.49
N ASP A 370 -23.48 -12.70 7.16
CA ASP A 370 -24.21 -13.81 6.56
C ASP A 370 -25.71 -13.75 6.77
N SER A 371 -26.43 -14.30 5.78
CA SER A 371 -27.83 -14.66 5.94
C SER A 371 -27.99 -16.03 6.62
N ASP A 372 -29.21 -16.38 7.02
CA ASP A 372 -29.50 -17.71 7.58
C ASP A 372 -29.15 -18.85 6.59
N PHE A 373 -29.24 -18.57 5.29
CA PHE A 373 -28.88 -19.53 4.25
C PHE A 373 -27.37 -19.75 4.16
N GLU A 374 -26.58 -18.66 4.14
CA GLU A 374 -25.12 -18.76 4.11
C GLU A 374 -24.58 -19.43 5.38
N ASP A 375 -25.07 -19.04 6.57
CA ASP A 375 -24.68 -19.64 7.85
C ASP A 375 -24.91 -21.17 7.85
N ALA A 376 -26.06 -21.61 7.34
CA ALA A 376 -26.38 -23.04 7.22
C ALA A 376 -25.38 -23.79 6.31
N LEU A 377 -24.93 -23.18 5.22
CA LEU A 377 -23.95 -23.77 4.31
C LEU A 377 -22.52 -23.72 4.87
N ARG A 378 -22.13 -22.63 5.53
CA ARG A 378 -20.83 -22.49 6.20
C ARG A 378 -20.63 -23.56 7.28
N LYS A 379 -21.70 -23.95 8.01
CA LYS A 379 -21.67 -25.05 8.98
C LYS A 379 -21.35 -26.42 8.37
N ILE A 380 -21.63 -26.62 7.08
CA ILE A 380 -21.39 -27.89 6.37
C ILE A 380 -20.05 -27.86 5.62
N PHE A 381 -19.80 -26.78 4.87
CA PHE A 381 -18.71 -26.71 3.89
C PHE A 381 -17.52 -25.85 4.32
N GLY A 382 -17.67 -25.03 5.37
CA GLY A 382 -16.78 -23.92 5.67
C GLY A 382 -17.00 -22.73 4.71
N LYS A 383 -16.18 -21.70 4.83
CA LYS A 383 -16.12 -20.62 3.82
C LYS A 383 -15.15 -21.05 2.73
N VAL A 384 -15.65 -21.35 1.54
CA VAL A 384 -14.87 -22.04 0.52
C VAL A 384 -14.04 -21.05 -0.29
N ASN A 385 -12.72 -21.23 -0.37
CA ASN A 385 -11.88 -20.43 -1.27
C ASN A 385 -11.92 -20.99 -2.72
N PRO A 386 -12.05 -20.15 -3.76
CA PRO A 386 -11.94 -20.60 -5.16
C PRO A 386 -10.56 -21.19 -5.49
N ASP A 387 -10.56 -22.33 -6.20
CA ASP A 387 -9.37 -23.07 -6.61
C ASP A 387 -9.44 -23.42 -8.11
N LYS A 388 -8.40 -23.07 -8.88
CA LYS A 388 -8.35 -23.33 -10.32
C LYS A 388 -8.15 -24.80 -10.71
N SER A 389 -7.72 -25.66 -9.79
CA SER A 389 -7.69 -27.11 -10.01
C SER A 389 -9.07 -27.75 -9.86
N GLN A 390 -9.96 -27.11 -9.09
CA GLN A 390 -11.33 -27.53 -8.87
C GLN A 390 -12.30 -26.34 -8.97
N PRO A 391 -12.63 -25.85 -10.18
CA PRO A 391 -13.46 -24.65 -10.39
C PRO A 391 -14.86 -24.69 -9.77
N LEU A 392 -15.38 -25.88 -9.40
CA LEU A 392 -16.64 -25.98 -8.65
C LEU A 392 -16.59 -25.28 -7.29
N THR A 393 -15.41 -25.14 -6.70
CA THR A 393 -15.19 -24.35 -5.46
C THR A 393 -15.73 -22.93 -5.57
N THR A 394 -15.72 -22.31 -6.76
CA THR A 394 -16.30 -20.98 -7.00
C THR A 394 -17.78 -20.92 -6.65
N ILE A 395 -18.55 -21.95 -7.03
CA ILE A 395 -19.99 -22.00 -6.75
C ILE A 395 -20.20 -22.07 -5.23
N TYR A 396 -19.45 -22.93 -4.54
CA TYR A 396 -19.53 -23.01 -3.08
C TYR A 396 -19.05 -21.75 -2.38
N SER A 397 -18.06 -21.05 -2.92
CA SER A 397 -17.60 -19.77 -2.39
C SER A 397 -18.70 -18.71 -2.47
N LEU A 398 -19.35 -18.57 -3.64
CA LEU A 398 -20.50 -17.68 -3.80
C LEU A 398 -21.65 -18.05 -2.86
N LEU A 399 -21.82 -19.34 -2.55
CA LEU A 399 -22.86 -19.84 -1.66
C LEU A 399 -22.53 -19.71 -0.16
N THR A 400 -21.26 -19.52 0.18
CA THR A 400 -20.81 -19.48 1.57
C THR A 400 -20.26 -18.11 1.96
N ASN A 401 -20.06 -17.18 1.03
CA ASN A 401 -19.60 -15.83 1.31
C ASN A 401 -19.90 -14.90 0.12
N HIS A 402 -21.17 -14.51 -0.07
CA HIS A 402 -21.57 -13.75 -1.26
C HIS A 402 -21.09 -12.31 -1.24
N ASN A 403 -21.12 -11.65 -0.08
CA ASN A 403 -20.81 -10.22 0.05
C ASN A 403 -19.39 -9.87 -0.41
N ARG A 404 -18.45 -10.80 -0.26
CA ARG A 404 -17.09 -10.69 -0.81
C ARG A 404 -17.06 -10.40 -2.32
N TYR A 405 -18.08 -10.82 -3.06
CA TYR A 405 -18.15 -10.74 -4.52
C TYR A 405 -18.88 -9.49 -5.01
N THR A 406 -18.56 -8.35 -4.39
CA THR A 406 -18.97 -7.00 -4.81
C THR A 406 -17.78 -6.21 -5.38
N PRO A 407 -18.01 -5.20 -6.25
CA PRO A 407 -16.95 -4.36 -6.82
C PRO A 407 -15.97 -3.82 -5.77
N ARG A 408 -14.70 -3.69 -6.13
CA ARG A 408 -13.68 -3.28 -5.14
C ARG A 408 -13.93 -1.87 -4.66
N TRP A 409 -14.30 -0.94 -5.55
CA TRP A 409 -14.68 0.42 -5.15
C TRP A 409 -15.80 0.45 -4.11
N HIS A 410 -16.74 -0.51 -4.17
CA HIS A 410 -17.86 -0.59 -3.23
C HIS A 410 -17.36 -0.97 -1.83
N GLN A 411 -16.47 -1.96 -1.74
CA GLN A 411 -15.85 -2.38 -0.47
C GLN A 411 -14.99 -1.27 0.12
N GLU A 412 -14.13 -0.63 -0.69
CA GLU A 412 -13.29 0.48 -0.22
C GLU A 412 -14.12 1.70 0.22
N ALA A 413 -15.25 1.98 -0.45
CA ALA A 413 -16.08 3.14 -0.16
C ALA A 413 -16.57 3.18 1.30
N ILE A 414 -17.09 2.05 1.79
CA ILE A 414 -17.61 1.96 3.17
C ILE A 414 -16.48 1.92 4.20
N ALA A 415 -15.35 1.28 3.86
CA ALA A 415 -14.17 1.24 4.72
C ALA A 415 -13.61 2.65 4.93
N VAL A 416 -13.46 3.46 3.86
CA VAL A 416 -13.02 4.87 3.95
C VAL A 416 -14.00 5.74 4.74
N PHE A 417 -15.30 5.50 4.58
CA PHE A 417 -16.32 6.24 5.30
C PHE A 417 -16.19 6.02 6.82
N PHE A 418 -16.12 4.77 7.27
CA PHE A 418 -15.92 4.46 8.69
C PHE A 418 -14.55 4.89 9.19
N GLU A 419 -13.47 4.61 8.46
CA GLU A 419 -12.11 5.07 8.77
C GLU A 419 -12.08 6.56 9.15
N THR A 420 -12.71 7.42 8.34
CA THR A 420 -12.69 8.87 8.57
C THR A 420 -13.41 9.24 9.87
N TRP A 421 -14.61 8.70 10.11
CA TRP A 421 -15.42 9.10 11.26
C TRP A 421 -15.00 8.42 12.57
N LEU A 422 -14.49 7.18 12.51
CA LEU A 422 -13.91 6.47 13.66
C LEU A 422 -12.58 7.09 14.10
N SER A 423 -11.85 7.74 13.20
CA SER A 423 -10.55 8.36 13.47
C SER A 423 -10.63 9.87 13.71
N GLY A 424 -11.76 10.38 14.24
CA GLY A 424 -11.84 11.79 14.61
C GLY A 424 -11.91 12.78 13.43
N GLY A 425 -12.26 12.31 12.23
CA GLY A 425 -12.24 13.11 10.99
C GLY A 425 -10.89 13.11 10.28
N TYR A 426 -9.90 12.35 10.78
CA TYR A 426 -8.65 12.05 10.10
C TYR A 426 -8.87 10.85 9.16
N GLY A 427 -9.25 11.13 7.92
CA GLY A 427 -9.46 10.12 6.88
C GLY A 427 -9.84 10.74 5.54
N ARG A 428 -9.88 9.91 4.50
CA ARG A 428 -9.90 10.36 3.09
C ARG A 428 -11.21 11.07 2.69
N THR A 429 -12.34 10.80 3.35
CA THR A 429 -13.60 11.55 3.10
C THR A 429 -13.45 13.07 3.34
N LEU A 430 -12.49 13.47 4.18
CA LEU A 430 -12.17 14.88 4.47
C LEU A 430 -10.75 15.26 4.01
N GLY A 431 -10.13 14.46 3.14
CA GLY A 431 -8.74 14.63 2.69
C GLY A 431 -8.54 15.78 1.71
N ASN A 432 -7.39 16.46 1.82
CA ASN A 432 -7.04 17.56 0.91
C ASN A 432 -6.68 17.05 -0.50
N PHE A 433 -6.11 15.84 -0.61
CA PHE A 433 -5.80 15.20 -1.89
C PHE A 433 -7.06 14.89 -2.70
N ASP A 434 -8.10 14.32 -2.08
CA ASP A 434 -9.39 14.01 -2.71
C ASP A 434 -10.04 15.28 -3.30
N GLU A 435 -10.11 16.37 -2.52
CA GLU A 435 -10.62 17.65 -3.02
C GLU A 435 -9.78 18.19 -4.18
N MET A 436 -8.45 18.04 -4.12
CA MET A 436 -7.55 18.44 -5.21
C MET A 436 -7.79 17.62 -6.48
N TYR A 437 -7.98 16.30 -6.37
CA TYR A 437 -8.23 15.40 -7.50
C TYR A 437 -9.51 15.81 -8.25
N PHE A 438 -10.66 15.86 -7.55
CA PHE A 438 -11.94 16.21 -8.18
C PHE A 438 -11.93 17.65 -8.72
N ARG A 439 -11.37 18.60 -7.98
CA ARG A 439 -11.24 20.00 -8.42
C ARG A 439 -10.38 20.11 -9.69
N SER A 440 -9.27 19.39 -9.77
CA SER A 440 -8.39 19.40 -10.94
C SER A 440 -9.05 18.75 -12.15
N ARG A 441 -9.80 17.66 -11.94
CA ARG A 441 -10.57 16.99 -13.00
C ARG A 441 -11.60 17.92 -13.63
N VAL A 442 -12.37 18.64 -12.79
CA VAL A 442 -13.35 19.63 -13.24
C VAL A 442 -12.66 20.82 -13.91
N PHE A 443 -11.51 21.28 -13.39
CA PHE A 443 -10.77 22.42 -13.94
C PHE A 443 -10.21 22.12 -15.34
N ASP A 444 -9.68 20.91 -15.54
CA ASP A 444 -9.11 20.46 -16.81
C ASP A 444 -10.21 19.94 -17.79
N ASN A 445 -11.50 20.06 -17.43
CA ASN A 445 -12.66 19.58 -18.21
C ASN A 445 -12.58 18.10 -18.62
N ILE A 446 -12.09 17.25 -17.71
CA ILE A 446 -12.03 15.81 -17.90
C ILE A 446 -13.38 15.22 -17.49
N ASN A 447 -13.99 14.42 -18.37
CA ASN A 447 -15.28 13.77 -18.12
C ASN A 447 -15.23 12.89 -16.87
N PHE A 448 -16.32 12.76 -16.13
CA PHE A 448 -16.40 11.81 -15.02
C PHE A 448 -16.67 10.40 -15.56
N PRO A 449 -15.98 9.37 -15.04
CA PRO A 449 -16.16 8.01 -15.52
C PRO A 449 -17.42 7.38 -14.92
N THR A 450 -17.99 6.41 -15.64
CA THR A 450 -18.95 5.45 -15.07
C THR A 450 -18.27 4.55 -14.02
N GLU A 451 -19.04 3.82 -13.22
CA GLU A 451 -18.49 2.86 -12.28
C GLU A 451 -17.70 1.74 -12.99
N ASN A 452 -18.13 1.36 -14.19
CA ASN A 452 -17.46 0.35 -15.00
C ASN A 452 -16.16 0.91 -15.62
N GLU A 453 -16.16 2.16 -16.10
CA GLU A 453 -14.96 2.80 -16.63
C GLU A 453 -13.83 2.90 -15.59
N ILE A 454 -14.16 3.06 -14.31
CA ILE A 454 -13.17 3.03 -13.21
C ILE A 454 -12.57 1.62 -13.08
N GLU A 455 -13.40 0.59 -13.00
CA GLU A 455 -12.99 -0.82 -12.84
C GLU A 455 -12.24 -1.35 -14.07
N GLU A 456 -12.64 -0.96 -15.27
CA GLU A 456 -12.20 -1.57 -16.52
C GLU A 456 -11.10 -0.79 -17.23
N ILE A 457 -10.98 0.53 -17.00
CA ILE A 457 -10.05 1.41 -17.73
C ILE A 457 -9.18 2.24 -16.80
N GLU A 458 -9.76 3.17 -16.04
CA GLU A 458 -8.99 4.21 -15.37
C GLU A 458 -8.06 3.62 -14.29
N SER A 459 -8.54 2.64 -13.52
CA SER A 459 -7.73 1.95 -12.49
C SER A 459 -6.55 1.15 -13.04
N HIS A 460 -6.50 0.94 -14.35
CA HIS A 460 -5.40 0.28 -15.02
C HIS A 460 -4.44 1.27 -15.69
N GLU A 461 -4.93 2.32 -16.33
CA GLU A 461 -4.11 3.21 -17.17
C GLU A 461 -3.62 4.47 -16.46
N ASN A 462 -4.35 4.94 -15.45
CA ASN A 462 -4.01 6.15 -14.69
C ASN A 462 -2.85 5.87 -13.71
N ILE A 463 -2.05 6.90 -13.41
CA ILE A 463 -0.95 6.83 -12.44
C ILE A 463 -1.40 6.56 -10.99
N LEU A 464 -2.69 6.77 -10.69
CA LEU A 464 -3.33 6.47 -9.41
C LEU A 464 -3.73 5.00 -9.27
N LEU A 465 -3.80 4.24 -10.37
CA LEU A 465 -4.18 2.82 -10.35
C LEU A 465 -5.44 2.57 -9.48
N GLU A 466 -5.39 1.58 -8.59
CA GLU A 466 -6.48 1.19 -7.70
C GLU A 466 -6.81 2.24 -6.62
N HIS A 467 -5.99 3.29 -6.42
CA HIS A 467 -6.36 4.41 -5.54
C HIS A 467 -7.64 5.12 -6.01
N LEU A 468 -8.00 5.00 -7.29
CA LEU A 468 -9.26 5.50 -7.83
C LEU A 468 -10.50 4.85 -7.19
N PHE A 469 -10.40 3.60 -6.73
CA PHE A 469 -11.49 2.90 -6.04
C PHE A 469 -11.85 3.60 -4.72
N TYR A 470 -10.83 4.04 -3.98
CA TYR A 470 -10.99 4.80 -2.75
C TYR A 470 -11.56 6.20 -3.05
N LEU A 471 -10.99 6.92 -4.02
CA LEU A 471 -11.38 8.29 -4.38
C LEU A 471 -12.86 8.35 -4.80
N TYR A 472 -13.25 7.58 -5.82
CA TYR A 472 -14.63 7.60 -6.31
C TYR A 472 -15.61 6.95 -5.34
N GLY A 473 -15.23 5.83 -4.73
CA GLY A 473 -16.07 5.14 -3.76
C GLY A 473 -16.42 6.03 -2.56
N ALA A 474 -15.41 6.62 -1.92
CA ALA A 474 -15.61 7.50 -0.78
C ALA A 474 -16.41 8.76 -1.15
N ARG A 475 -16.16 9.34 -2.34
CA ARG A 475 -16.89 10.53 -2.81
C ARG A 475 -18.35 10.22 -3.12
N PHE A 476 -18.63 9.08 -3.74
CA PHE A 476 -19.99 8.64 -4.01
C PHE A 476 -20.76 8.35 -2.72
N VAL A 477 -20.17 7.63 -1.76
CA VAL A 477 -20.78 7.41 -0.44
C VAL A 477 -21.00 8.73 0.31
N SER A 478 -20.08 9.69 0.20
CA SER A 478 -20.26 11.03 0.77
C SER A 478 -21.46 11.74 0.17
N TYR A 479 -21.61 11.71 -1.17
CA TYR A 479 -22.78 12.24 -1.87
C TYR A 479 -24.09 11.61 -1.37
N LEU A 480 -24.13 10.28 -1.26
CA LEU A 480 -25.30 9.56 -0.74
C LEU A 480 -25.60 9.96 0.71
N SER A 481 -24.59 10.06 1.57
CA SER A 481 -24.76 10.46 2.97
C SER A 481 -25.26 11.90 3.11
N ILE A 482 -24.85 12.82 2.22
CA ILE A 482 -25.33 14.21 2.20
C ILE A 482 -26.81 14.26 1.81
N LYS A 483 -27.21 13.46 0.81
CA LYS A 483 -28.57 13.45 0.26
C LYS A 483 -29.56 12.67 1.13
N TYR A 484 -29.17 11.46 1.54
CA TYR A 484 -30.05 10.46 2.17
C TYR A 484 -29.79 10.23 3.66
N GLY A 485 -28.61 10.62 4.16
CA GLY A 485 -28.18 10.38 5.55
C GLY A 485 -27.27 9.15 5.69
N ALA A 486 -26.41 9.15 6.71
CA ALA A 486 -25.41 8.12 6.95
C ALA A 486 -26.01 6.75 7.29
N GLU A 487 -27.15 6.71 7.97
CA GLU A 487 -27.84 5.46 8.34
C GLU A 487 -28.27 4.66 7.11
N LYS A 488 -28.80 5.34 6.07
CA LYS A 488 -29.15 4.69 4.80
C LYS A 488 -27.93 4.18 4.04
N VAL A 489 -26.79 4.86 4.16
CA VAL A 489 -25.54 4.34 3.61
C VAL A 489 -25.19 3.02 4.30
N ILE A 490 -25.18 2.97 5.63
CA ILE A 490 -24.87 1.74 6.39
C ILE A 490 -25.87 0.62 6.02
N GLU A 491 -27.16 0.92 5.92
CA GLU A 491 -28.20 -0.02 5.51
C GLU A 491 -27.92 -0.66 4.13
N TRP A 492 -27.32 0.09 3.19
CA TRP A 492 -26.94 -0.45 1.88
C TRP A 492 -25.81 -1.48 1.96
N PHE A 493 -24.92 -1.40 2.95
CA PHE A 493 -23.84 -2.37 3.16
C PHE A 493 -24.21 -3.53 4.09
N ASP A 494 -25.31 -3.41 4.84
CA ASP A 494 -25.74 -4.38 5.87
C ASP A 494 -26.59 -5.56 5.34
N THR A 495 -26.21 -6.81 5.59
CA THR A 495 -26.95 -8.02 5.14
C THR A 495 -27.89 -8.53 6.22
N LYS A 496 -29.21 -8.47 5.95
CA LYS A 496 -30.21 -8.96 6.90
C LYS A 496 -30.30 -10.49 6.87
N LYS A 497 -30.54 -11.12 8.02
CA LYS A 497 -30.63 -12.60 8.15
C LYS A 497 -31.63 -13.26 7.19
N SER A 498 -32.74 -12.59 6.88
CA SER A 498 -33.77 -13.06 5.97
C SER A 498 -33.46 -12.89 4.47
N GLU A 499 -32.34 -12.23 4.12
CA GLU A 499 -32.00 -11.95 2.73
C GLU A 499 -31.40 -13.17 2.01
N PHE A 500 -31.68 -13.28 0.72
CA PHE A 500 -31.14 -14.34 -0.14
C PHE A 500 -30.43 -13.71 -1.33
N TYR A 501 -29.11 -13.59 -1.25
CA TYR A 501 -28.21 -13.08 -2.29
C TYR A 501 -28.68 -11.80 -3.00
N PRO A 502 -28.92 -10.69 -2.26
CA PRO A 502 -29.28 -9.45 -2.89
C PRO A 502 -28.07 -8.87 -3.64
N SER A 503 -28.19 -8.67 -4.95
CA SER A 503 -27.23 -7.84 -5.70
C SER A 503 -27.12 -6.46 -5.05
N TYR A 504 -25.90 -5.92 -4.95
CA TYR A 504 -25.66 -4.60 -4.35
C TYR A 504 -26.45 -3.49 -5.06
N LYS A 505 -26.66 -3.58 -6.39
CA LYS A 505 -27.50 -2.65 -7.16
C LYS A 505 -29.00 -2.82 -6.83
N SER A 506 -29.49 -4.05 -6.68
CA SER A 506 -30.88 -4.29 -6.27
C SER A 506 -31.16 -3.79 -4.85
N LYS A 507 -30.19 -3.98 -3.96
CA LYS A 507 -30.24 -3.45 -2.59
C LYS A 507 -30.20 -1.91 -2.59
N PHE A 508 -29.36 -1.31 -3.42
CA PHE A 508 -29.31 0.15 -3.62
C PHE A 508 -30.70 0.71 -3.94
N ARG A 509 -31.38 0.13 -4.94
CA ARG A 509 -32.72 0.57 -5.35
C ARG A 509 -33.75 0.49 -4.22
N ARG A 510 -33.68 -0.56 -3.40
CA ARG A 510 -34.57 -0.74 -2.25
C ARG A 510 -34.32 0.29 -1.13
N VAL A 511 -33.06 0.59 -0.82
CA VAL A 511 -32.68 1.49 0.28
C VAL A 511 -32.88 2.97 -0.09
N PHE A 512 -32.45 3.35 -1.29
CA PHE A 512 -32.45 4.75 -1.75
C PHE A 512 -33.69 5.13 -2.58
N GLY A 513 -34.39 4.14 -3.15
CA GLY A 513 -35.57 4.38 -3.98
C GLY A 513 -35.26 4.89 -5.40
N SER A 514 -34.00 4.81 -5.84
CA SER A 514 -33.53 5.23 -7.17
C SER A 514 -32.61 4.19 -7.79
N GLU A 515 -32.46 4.22 -9.12
CA GLU A 515 -31.52 3.35 -9.82
C GLU A 515 -30.08 3.80 -9.57
N PHE A 516 -29.17 2.82 -9.48
CA PHE A 516 -27.76 3.09 -9.19
C PHE A 516 -27.09 4.01 -10.22
N SER A 517 -27.31 3.74 -11.52
CA SER A 517 -26.73 4.52 -12.63
C SER A 517 -27.17 5.98 -12.60
N ASP A 518 -28.45 6.22 -12.28
CA ASP A 518 -29.03 7.57 -12.25
C ASP A 518 -28.42 8.39 -11.11
N GLU A 519 -28.21 7.76 -9.94
CA GLU A 519 -27.57 8.39 -8.80
C GLU A 519 -26.08 8.62 -9.03
N TRP A 520 -25.38 7.73 -9.73
CA TRP A 520 -23.98 7.92 -10.12
C TRP A 520 -23.79 9.11 -11.07
N GLU A 521 -24.67 9.23 -12.08
CA GLU A 521 -24.67 10.38 -12.99
C GLU A 521 -25.00 11.68 -12.24
N MET A 522 -25.96 11.62 -11.32
CA MET A 522 -26.32 12.76 -10.49
C MET A 522 -25.19 13.18 -9.55
N PHE A 523 -24.48 12.21 -8.96
CA PHE A 523 -23.26 12.45 -8.19
C PHE A 523 -22.25 13.25 -9.02
N SER A 524 -21.95 12.80 -10.24
CA SER A 524 -20.99 13.46 -11.12
C SER A 524 -21.37 14.92 -11.42
N LYS A 525 -22.67 15.18 -11.69
CA LYS A 525 -23.18 16.55 -11.90
C LYS A 525 -23.05 17.42 -10.65
N ASN A 526 -23.40 16.89 -9.48
CA ASN A 526 -23.30 17.62 -8.22
C ASN A 526 -21.84 17.91 -7.84
N GLU A 527 -20.91 16.98 -8.09
CA GLU A 527 -19.48 17.20 -7.87
C GLU A 527 -18.95 18.34 -8.75
N ILE A 528 -19.33 18.35 -10.04
CA ILE A 528 -18.96 19.43 -10.97
C ILE A 528 -19.46 20.79 -10.45
N ASP A 529 -20.73 20.87 -10.03
CA ASP A 529 -21.31 22.12 -9.55
C ASP A 529 -20.71 22.57 -8.22
N PHE A 530 -20.42 21.62 -7.33
CA PHE A 530 -19.70 21.86 -6.09
C PHE A 530 -18.31 22.45 -6.35
N GLN A 531 -17.49 21.84 -7.21
CA GLN A 531 -16.16 22.35 -7.50
C GLN A 531 -16.19 23.68 -8.27
N LYS A 532 -17.19 23.92 -9.13
CA LYS A 532 -17.41 25.25 -9.74
C LYS A 532 -17.68 26.33 -8.70
N SER A 533 -18.32 26.01 -7.57
CA SER A 533 -18.48 26.95 -6.46
C SER A 533 -17.14 27.27 -5.80
N ASN A 534 -16.27 26.27 -5.60
CA ASN A 534 -14.91 26.45 -5.10
C ASN A 534 -14.03 27.26 -6.06
N PHE A 535 -14.20 27.13 -7.38
CA PHE A 535 -13.49 27.98 -8.35
C PHE A 535 -13.83 29.46 -8.17
N LYS A 536 -15.11 29.80 -7.97
CA LYS A 536 -15.52 31.19 -7.73
C LYS A 536 -14.88 31.76 -6.47
N ILE A 537 -14.71 30.94 -5.43
CA ILE A 537 -14.04 31.33 -4.19
C ILE A 537 -12.55 31.59 -4.45
N LEU A 538 -11.85 30.65 -5.08
CA LEU A 538 -10.42 30.79 -5.39
C LEU A 538 -10.15 31.96 -6.35
N GLN A 539 -11.02 32.20 -7.33
CA GLN A 539 -10.90 33.31 -8.28
C GLN A 539 -11.25 34.68 -7.68
N SER A 540 -11.66 34.75 -6.41
CA SER A 540 -11.83 36.03 -5.69
C SER A 540 -10.50 36.68 -5.26
N ALA A 541 -9.38 36.03 -5.56
CA ALA A 541 -8.02 36.53 -5.43
C ALA A 541 -7.21 36.19 -6.69
N GLU A 542 -6.17 36.99 -6.98
CA GLU A 542 -5.29 36.78 -8.15
C GLU A 542 -4.44 35.53 -7.97
N THR A 543 -4.47 34.63 -8.95
CA THR A 543 -3.68 33.38 -8.93
C THR A 543 -2.23 33.63 -9.36
N THR A 544 -1.31 32.84 -8.79
CA THR A 544 0.11 32.93 -9.10
C THR A 544 0.38 32.58 -10.57
N ILE A 545 1.18 33.42 -11.23
CA ILE A 545 1.65 33.16 -12.60
C ILE A 545 2.59 31.96 -12.58
N LYS A 546 2.34 31.00 -13.49
CA LYS A 546 3.15 29.78 -13.65
C LYS A 546 3.74 29.73 -15.04
N ASN A 547 5.06 29.60 -15.11
CA ASN A 547 5.78 29.41 -16.36
C ASN A 547 6.09 27.93 -16.52
N TYR A 548 5.35 27.24 -17.38
CA TYR A 548 5.55 25.82 -17.66
C TYR A 548 6.86 25.60 -18.40
N ILE A 549 7.74 24.76 -17.84
CA ILE A 549 9.02 24.40 -18.47
C ILE A 549 8.79 23.43 -19.62
N THR A 550 7.84 22.50 -19.44
CA THR A 550 7.32 21.59 -20.46
C THR A 550 5.83 21.39 -20.26
N LYS A 551 5.12 20.98 -21.31
CA LYS A 551 3.70 20.58 -21.23
C LYS A 551 3.51 19.10 -20.92
N ALA A 552 4.58 18.30 -20.97
CA ALA A 552 4.49 16.87 -20.72
C ALA A 552 4.34 16.58 -19.22
N THR A 553 3.38 15.73 -18.87
CA THR A 553 3.23 15.20 -17.52
C THR A 553 4.28 14.13 -17.24
N LEU A 554 4.77 14.12 -16.00
CA LEU A 554 5.84 13.24 -15.55
C LEU A 554 5.35 12.09 -14.67
N GLY A 555 4.04 11.92 -14.52
CA GLY A 555 3.46 10.98 -13.57
C GLY A 555 3.76 11.39 -12.14
N TRP A 556 4.10 10.44 -11.27
CA TRP A 556 4.61 10.72 -9.92
C TRP A 556 6.05 11.21 -9.98
N VAL A 557 6.43 12.10 -9.04
CA VAL A 557 7.77 12.71 -8.98
C VAL A 557 8.31 12.72 -7.55
N GLY A 558 9.60 12.42 -7.40
CA GLY A 558 10.31 12.56 -6.13
C GLY A 558 10.88 13.96 -5.92
N GLN A 559 11.72 14.10 -4.89
CA GLN A 559 12.33 15.39 -4.54
C GLN A 559 13.23 15.92 -5.67
N PRO A 560 13.04 17.19 -6.11
CA PRO A 560 13.90 17.81 -7.11
C PRO A 560 15.13 18.47 -6.50
N TYR A 561 16.23 18.48 -7.27
CA TYR A 561 17.51 19.09 -6.89
C TYR A 561 18.03 20.00 -7.99
N PHE A 562 18.34 21.25 -7.66
CA PHE A 562 18.85 22.21 -8.63
C PHE A 562 20.36 22.07 -8.84
N ASP A 563 20.76 21.74 -10.07
CA ASP A 563 22.14 21.78 -10.54
C ASP A 563 22.43 23.16 -11.14
N LYS A 564 23.09 23.99 -10.33
CA LYS A 564 23.43 25.38 -10.67
C LYS A 564 24.38 25.46 -11.86
N LYS A 565 25.28 24.48 -12.02
CA LYS A 565 26.32 24.50 -13.07
C LYS A 565 25.73 24.31 -14.46
N ASN A 566 24.74 23.41 -14.57
CA ASN A 566 24.14 23.04 -15.86
C ASN A 566 22.77 23.68 -16.11
N ASN A 567 22.26 24.47 -15.16
CA ASN A 567 20.91 25.06 -15.20
C ASN A 567 19.83 23.98 -15.45
N SER A 568 19.91 22.90 -14.67
CA SER A 568 19.03 21.75 -14.76
C SER A 568 18.52 21.31 -13.40
N VAL A 569 17.42 20.59 -13.36
CA VAL A 569 16.85 20.01 -12.14
C VAL A 569 16.83 18.49 -12.25
N HIS A 570 17.43 17.81 -11.26
CA HIS A 570 17.51 16.34 -11.19
C HIS A 570 16.41 15.79 -10.29
N PHE A 571 15.70 14.75 -10.73
CA PHE A 571 14.65 14.09 -9.93
C PHE A 571 14.35 12.68 -10.47
N VAL A 572 13.60 11.90 -9.66
CA VAL A 572 12.99 10.63 -10.06
C VAL A 572 11.54 10.85 -10.50
N TYR A 573 11.07 10.07 -11.47
CA TYR A 573 9.68 10.11 -11.91
C TYR A 573 9.16 8.75 -12.40
N HIS A 574 7.85 8.55 -12.28
CA HIS A 574 7.17 7.28 -12.59
C HIS A 574 5.85 7.55 -13.32
N LYS A 575 5.76 7.16 -14.60
CA LYS A 575 4.60 7.47 -15.46
C LYS A 575 4.13 6.29 -16.30
N SER A 576 2.86 6.35 -16.70
CA SER A 576 2.21 5.35 -17.56
C SER A 576 2.94 5.08 -18.88
N GLY A 577 3.20 3.81 -19.15
CA GLY A 577 3.87 3.31 -20.36
C GLY A 577 5.38 3.58 -20.45
N LYS A 578 6.05 3.93 -19.34
CA LYS A 578 7.51 4.11 -19.28
C LYS A 578 8.06 3.53 -17.97
N LEU A 579 9.24 2.91 -18.02
CA LEU A 579 9.96 2.51 -16.81
C LEU A 579 10.22 3.74 -15.94
N ALA A 580 10.10 3.58 -14.62
CA ALA A 580 10.50 4.64 -13.70
C ALA A 580 11.97 5.00 -13.93
N SER A 581 12.28 6.28 -13.87
CA SER A 581 13.59 6.81 -14.26
C SER A 581 14.04 7.93 -13.34
N MET A 582 15.36 8.07 -13.23
CA MET A 582 16.05 9.26 -12.76
C MET A 582 16.53 10.05 -13.98
N GLY A 583 16.29 11.36 -13.98
CA GLY A 583 16.72 12.21 -15.08
C GLY A 583 16.97 13.67 -14.71
N SER A 584 17.50 14.39 -15.68
CA SER A 584 17.78 15.83 -15.64
C SER A 584 16.85 16.60 -16.57
N LEU A 585 16.13 17.58 -16.04
CA LEU A 585 15.33 18.53 -16.81
C LEU A 585 16.11 19.82 -17.04
N ASN A 586 16.35 20.20 -18.28
CA ASN A 586 16.97 21.49 -18.58
C ASN A 586 15.94 22.63 -18.45
N LEU A 587 16.21 23.63 -17.60
CA LEU A 587 15.28 24.71 -17.31
C LEU A 587 15.07 25.69 -18.47
N LYS A 588 16.00 25.71 -19.45
CA LYS A 588 15.93 26.60 -20.61
C LYS A 588 15.25 25.94 -21.81
N THR A 589 15.58 24.68 -22.10
CA THR A 589 15.05 23.97 -23.29
C THR A 589 13.80 23.14 -22.99
N GLY A 590 13.55 22.81 -21.72
CA GLY A 590 12.48 21.88 -21.33
C GLY A 590 12.76 20.43 -21.69
N GLU A 591 13.97 20.10 -22.15
CA GLU A 591 14.37 18.74 -22.50
C GLU A 591 14.61 17.90 -21.24
N MET A 592 14.01 16.71 -21.21
CA MET A 592 14.16 15.72 -20.15
C MET A 592 15.09 14.60 -20.61
N LYS A 593 16.19 14.36 -19.89
CA LYS A 593 17.16 13.31 -20.20
C LYS A 593 17.33 12.33 -19.05
N ASP A 594 17.04 11.06 -19.30
CA ASP A 594 17.26 10.00 -18.31
C ASP A 594 18.75 9.66 -18.23
N PHE A 595 19.26 9.49 -17.01
CA PHE A 595 20.60 8.97 -16.79
C PHE A 595 20.60 7.55 -16.21
N ARG A 596 19.50 7.11 -15.57
CA ARG A 596 19.36 5.73 -15.06
C ARG A 596 17.88 5.35 -14.87
N THR A 597 17.52 4.10 -15.17
CA THR A 597 16.20 3.56 -14.81
C THR A 597 16.16 3.11 -13.35
N LEU A 598 15.01 3.24 -12.70
CA LEU A 598 14.77 2.83 -11.32
C LEU A 598 14.03 1.47 -11.32
N PRO A 599 14.60 0.40 -10.74
CA PRO A 599 14.05 -0.95 -10.86
C PRO A 599 12.78 -1.20 -10.02
N SER A 600 12.70 -0.60 -8.83
CA SER A 600 11.64 -0.86 -7.84
C SER A 600 11.11 0.47 -7.27
N PRO A 601 10.36 1.25 -8.08
CA PRO A 601 9.74 2.49 -7.63
C PRO A 601 8.58 2.23 -6.66
N SER A 602 8.40 3.09 -5.66
CA SER A 602 7.10 3.21 -4.98
C SER A 602 6.09 3.92 -5.89
N ILE A 603 4.81 3.90 -5.52
CA ILE A 603 3.78 4.55 -6.33
C ILE A 603 3.90 6.06 -6.21
N ILE A 604 3.86 6.61 -4.99
CA ILE A 604 3.68 8.05 -4.76
C ILE A 604 5.01 8.80 -4.72
N GLN A 605 5.94 8.38 -3.85
CA GLN A 605 7.23 9.04 -3.66
C GLN A 605 8.28 8.66 -4.72
N VAL A 606 8.03 7.59 -5.48
CA VAL A 606 8.93 6.98 -6.47
C VAL A 606 10.20 6.39 -5.84
N ALA A 607 11.04 7.21 -5.23
CA ALA A 607 12.21 6.80 -4.45
C ALA A 607 12.69 7.95 -3.56
N SER A 608 13.39 7.62 -2.47
CA SER A 608 14.13 8.62 -1.72
C SER A 608 15.44 8.95 -2.43
N THR A 609 15.77 10.24 -2.53
CA THR A 609 16.93 10.72 -3.28
C THR A 609 17.62 11.86 -2.53
N ALA A 610 18.90 12.09 -2.82
CA ALA A 610 19.66 13.27 -2.39
C ALA A 610 20.71 13.63 -3.44
N PHE A 611 21.14 14.89 -3.51
CA PHE A 611 22.12 15.34 -4.51
C PHE A 611 23.23 16.18 -3.89
N ASP A 612 24.47 15.75 -4.13
CA ASP A 612 25.69 16.49 -3.79
C ASP A 612 26.27 17.12 -5.06
N ASP A 613 26.12 18.44 -5.18
CA ASP A 613 26.58 19.23 -6.33
C ASP A 613 28.12 19.25 -6.44
N GLU A 614 28.86 19.22 -5.33
CA GLU A 614 30.33 19.31 -5.38
C GLU A 614 30.93 18.08 -6.06
N TYR A 615 30.53 16.89 -5.62
CA TYR A 615 30.99 15.62 -6.20
C TYR A 615 30.14 15.13 -7.38
N ASN A 616 29.03 15.81 -7.68
CA ASN A 616 28.05 15.43 -8.68
C ASN A 616 27.50 14.01 -8.43
N ASN A 617 27.24 13.70 -7.16
CA ASN A 617 26.73 12.40 -6.71
C ASN A 617 25.21 12.50 -6.49
N PHE A 618 24.47 11.60 -7.13
CA PHE A 618 23.04 11.43 -6.93
C PHE A 618 22.80 10.15 -6.12
N PHE A 619 22.33 10.31 -4.89
CA PHE A 619 21.93 9.22 -4.02
C PHE A 619 20.48 8.84 -4.32
N TYR A 620 20.18 7.55 -4.31
CA TYR A 620 18.83 7.05 -4.55
C TYR A 620 18.63 5.70 -3.89
N THR A 621 17.37 5.37 -3.65
CA THR A 621 16.98 4.11 -3.03
C THR A 621 16.32 3.14 -4.01
N THR A 622 16.51 1.85 -3.80
CA THR A 622 15.78 0.74 -4.45
C THR A 622 14.87 0.07 -3.41
N ASN A 623 14.26 -1.06 -3.77
CA ASN A 623 13.25 -1.79 -3.00
C ASN A 623 12.19 -0.89 -2.35
N ASN A 624 11.72 0.13 -3.08
CA ASN A 624 10.79 1.12 -2.53
C ASN A 624 9.33 0.63 -2.51
N ASN A 625 9.01 -0.48 -3.17
CA ASN A 625 7.65 -1.04 -3.22
C ASN A 625 7.50 -2.39 -2.52
N GLN A 626 8.59 -3.14 -2.32
CA GLN A 626 8.63 -4.45 -1.68
C GLN A 626 10.05 -4.69 -1.16
N LEU A 627 10.20 -5.43 -0.06
CA LEU A 627 11.47 -5.79 0.58
C LEU A 627 12.16 -4.61 1.29
N TYR A 628 13.38 -4.86 1.78
CA TYR A 628 14.18 -3.86 2.50
C TYR A 628 14.93 -2.97 1.51
N ARG A 629 14.80 -1.66 1.74
CA ARG A 629 15.38 -0.59 0.93
C ARG A 629 16.89 -0.54 1.04
N ASP A 630 17.52 -0.52 -0.13
CA ASP A 630 18.94 -0.24 -0.27
C ASP A 630 19.19 1.24 -0.55
N VAL A 631 20.39 1.71 -0.19
CA VAL A 631 20.89 3.02 -0.59
C VAL A 631 22.01 2.86 -1.60
N HIS A 632 21.89 3.56 -2.72
CA HIS A 632 22.89 3.60 -3.78
C HIS A 632 23.35 5.03 -4.08
N LEU A 633 24.48 5.10 -4.78
CA LEU A 633 25.07 6.32 -5.32
C LEU A 633 25.31 6.16 -6.82
N PHE A 634 24.98 7.20 -7.58
CA PHE A 634 25.30 7.34 -8.99
C PHE A 634 26.04 8.64 -9.23
N ASN A 635 27.29 8.57 -9.71
CA ASN A 635 28.06 9.76 -10.06
C ASN A 635 27.70 10.22 -11.47
N LEU A 636 27.13 11.42 -11.60
CA LEU A 636 26.65 11.94 -12.89
C LEU A 636 27.80 12.32 -13.84
N SER A 637 28.98 12.65 -13.32
CA SER A 637 30.15 13.03 -14.12
C SER A 637 30.78 11.84 -14.85
N ASN A 638 31.02 10.72 -14.16
CA ASN A 638 31.69 9.54 -14.72
C ASN A 638 30.75 8.35 -14.99
N ARG A 639 29.46 8.48 -14.66
CA ARG A 639 28.39 7.49 -14.84
C ARG A 639 28.63 6.16 -14.11
N LYS A 640 29.34 6.19 -12.98
CA LYS A 640 29.55 5.01 -12.12
C LYS A 640 28.46 4.89 -11.06
N HIS A 641 27.96 3.68 -10.90
CA HIS A 641 27.07 3.26 -9.82
C HIS A 641 27.87 2.57 -8.71
N ARG A 642 27.44 2.78 -7.46
CA ARG A 642 27.92 2.06 -6.27
C ARG A 642 26.74 1.81 -5.34
N GLU A 643 26.62 0.59 -4.82
CA GLU A 643 25.76 0.29 -3.68
C GLU A 643 26.47 0.68 -2.38
N LEU A 644 25.76 1.41 -1.51
CA LEU A 644 26.31 1.92 -0.27
C LEU A 644 25.86 1.07 0.93
N PHE A 645 24.54 0.93 1.10
CA PHE A 645 23.95 0.27 2.28
C PHE A 645 22.81 -0.66 1.85
N PRO A 646 23.09 -1.95 1.58
CA PRO A 646 22.05 -2.94 1.28
C PRO A 646 21.17 -3.22 2.51
N ASP A 647 19.88 -3.48 2.30
CA ASP A 647 18.86 -3.82 3.32
C ASP A 647 18.84 -2.87 4.54
N SER A 648 19.33 -1.65 4.34
CA SER A 648 19.54 -0.69 5.43
C SER A 648 18.25 -0.06 5.91
N ARG A 649 17.18 -0.14 5.07
CA ARG A 649 15.86 0.44 5.33
C ARG A 649 15.91 1.95 5.57
N VAL A 650 16.91 2.61 4.95
CA VAL A 650 17.13 4.05 5.06
C VAL A 650 16.47 4.77 3.89
N GLY A 651 15.52 5.65 4.19
CA GLY A 651 14.94 6.59 3.23
C GLY A 651 15.04 8.04 3.70
N HIS A 652 14.20 8.89 3.14
CA HIS A 652 14.14 10.34 3.41
C HIS A 652 15.54 10.99 3.44
N LEU A 653 16.34 10.71 2.42
CA LEU A 653 17.74 11.11 2.33
C LEU A 653 17.92 12.62 2.18
N THR A 654 18.98 13.16 2.79
CA THR A 654 19.50 14.50 2.51
C THR A 654 21.02 14.51 2.68
N VAL A 655 21.73 15.44 2.03
CA VAL A 655 23.20 15.48 2.07
C VAL A 655 23.69 16.89 2.38
N SER A 656 24.65 17.01 3.29
CA SER A 656 25.28 18.29 3.58
C SER A 656 26.20 18.71 2.44
N SER A 657 25.99 19.90 1.86
CA SER A 657 26.92 20.47 0.88
C SER A 657 28.26 20.87 1.48
N LYS A 658 28.39 20.92 2.80
CA LYS A 658 29.61 21.37 3.50
C LYS A 658 30.46 20.22 4.04
N THR A 659 29.81 19.20 4.62
CA THR A 659 30.52 18.04 5.19
C THR A 659 30.41 16.79 4.31
N HIS A 660 29.56 16.82 3.29
CA HIS A 660 29.22 15.67 2.42
C HIS A 660 28.68 14.47 3.20
N GLU A 661 28.21 14.69 4.44
CA GLU A 661 27.53 13.68 5.23
C GLU A 661 26.14 13.40 4.65
N LEU A 662 25.84 12.12 4.45
CA LEU A 662 24.51 11.66 4.04
C LEU A 662 23.69 11.39 5.30
N PHE A 663 22.52 12.01 5.41
CA PHE A 663 21.54 11.76 6.46
C PHE A 663 20.34 11.00 5.88
N GLY A 664 19.66 10.23 6.73
CA GLY A 664 18.44 9.53 6.34
C GLY A 664 17.64 9.06 7.56
N ILE A 665 16.45 8.53 7.30
CA ILE A 665 15.58 7.91 8.30
C ILE A 665 15.58 6.40 8.08
N ARG A 666 15.96 5.64 9.10
CA ARG A 666 15.95 4.18 9.14
C ARG A 666 14.65 3.68 9.77
N HIS A 667 14.01 2.69 9.14
CA HIS A 667 12.86 1.97 9.70
C HIS A 667 13.30 0.61 10.30
N SER A 668 12.76 0.26 11.46
CA SER A 668 12.98 -1.06 12.09
C SER A 668 11.88 -1.36 13.11
N SER A 669 11.16 -2.47 12.95
CA SER A 669 10.19 -2.99 13.94
C SER A 669 9.16 -1.94 14.38
N GLY A 670 8.60 -1.20 13.41
CA GLY A 670 7.62 -0.13 13.65
C GLY A 670 8.18 1.20 14.16
N LYS A 671 9.49 1.30 14.45
CA LYS A 671 10.18 2.52 14.92
C LYS A 671 10.98 3.18 13.80
N VAL A 672 11.22 4.49 13.97
CA VAL A 672 12.05 5.30 13.05
C VAL A 672 13.26 5.88 13.77
N SER A 673 14.37 6.02 13.06
CA SER A 673 15.63 6.56 13.60
C SER A 673 16.32 7.48 12.62
N LEU A 674 16.85 8.61 13.10
CA LEU A 674 17.73 9.46 12.30
C LEU A 674 19.12 8.84 12.26
N VAL A 675 19.64 8.65 11.06
CA VAL A 675 20.97 8.08 10.80
C VAL A 675 21.81 9.03 9.95
N LYS A 676 23.14 8.92 10.05
CA LYS A 676 24.09 9.63 9.19
C LYS A 676 25.21 8.72 8.72
N SER A 677 25.84 9.07 7.60
CA SER A 677 27.07 8.44 7.13
C SER A 677 28.04 9.50 6.62
N LYS A 678 29.26 9.47 7.14
CA LYS A 678 30.34 10.36 6.71
C LYS A 678 30.93 9.87 5.40
N TYR A 679 31.34 10.80 4.55
CA TYR A 679 32.16 10.49 3.38
C TYR A 679 33.43 9.70 3.83
N PRO A 680 33.79 8.56 3.18
CA PRO A 680 33.33 8.06 1.88
C PRO A 680 32.21 7.00 1.94
N TYR A 681 31.28 7.12 2.91
CA TYR A 681 30.07 6.33 3.08
C TYR A 681 30.32 4.85 3.37
N LEU A 682 31.09 4.58 4.43
CA LEU A 682 31.47 3.22 4.82
C LEU A 682 30.62 2.67 5.98
N ILE A 683 30.14 3.56 6.86
CA ILE A 683 29.43 3.21 8.08
C ILE A 683 28.20 4.11 8.22
N LEU A 684 27.08 3.53 8.64
CA LEU A 684 25.86 4.23 8.97
C LEU A 684 25.73 4.34 10.50
N GLU A 685 25.80 5.55 11.02
CA GLU A 685 25.72 5.88 12.45
C GLU A 685 24.29 6.31 12.81
N THR A 686 23.69 5.70 13.83
CA THR A 686 22.41 6.18 14.39
C THR A 686 22.65 7.39 15.28
N LEU A 687 21.91 8.47 15.03
CA LEU A 687 21.95 9.69 15.84
C LEU A 687 20.90 9.69 16.95
N THR A 688 19.66 9.30 16.61
CA THR A 688 18.54 9.26 17.56
C THR A 688 17.43 8.33 17.07
N VAL A 689 16.65 7.79 18.01
CA VAL A 689 15.48 6.94 17.78
C VAL A 689 14.26 7.69 18.30
N PHE A 690 13.19 7.73 17.50
CA PHE A 690 11.98 8.44 17.86
C PHE A 690 10.97 7.53 18.58
N PRO A 691 10.03 8.10 19.37
CA PRO A 691 8.96 7.34 20.01
C PRO A 691 8.17 6.48 19.01
N LEU A 692 7.62 5.37 19.49
CA LEU A 692 6.76 4.52 18.67
C LEU A 692 5.53 5.31 18.20
N GLY A 693 5.23 5.22 16.91
CA GLY A 693 4.08 5.85 16.27
C GLY A 693 4.32 7.29 15.80
N ASP A 694 5.42 7.94 16.22
CA ASP A 694 5.90 9.15 15.54
C ASP A 694 6.64 8.75 14.25
N GLU A 695 6.32 9.41 13.15
CA GLU A 695 6.97 9.21 11.85
C GLU A 695 7.72 10.46 11.43
N ILE A 696 8.98 10.30 10.99
CA ILE A 696 9.81 11.43 10.56
C ILE A 696 10.30 11.20 9.15
N GLN A 697 10.17 12.24 8.34
CA GLN A 697 10.20 12.11 6.91
C GLN A 697 10.69 13.41 6.26
N GLN A 698 10.99 13.32 4.97
CA GLN A 698 11.28 14.45 4.08
C GLN A 698 12.38 15.40 4.64
N LEU A 699 13.54 14.83 4.93
CA LEU A 699 14.68 15.58 5.47
C LEU A 699 15.22 16.62 4.48
N ALA A 700 15.59 17.78 4.98
CA ALA A 700 16.35 18.79 4.25
C ALA A 700 17.37 19.45 5.16
N ILE A 701 18.66 19.22 4.91
CA ILE A 701 19.74 19.91 5.62
C ILE A 701 20.04 21.25 4.95
N ASN A 702 20.32 22.28 5.75
CA ASN A 702 20.67 23.59 5.23
C ASN A 702 22.09 23.59 4.60
N PRO A 703 22.42 24.57 3.73
CA PRO A 703 23.73 24.65 3.09
C PRO A 703 24.93 24.67 4.05
N ASP A 704 24.75 25.24 5.24
CA ASP A 704 25.79 25.30 6.29
C ASP A 704 26.00 23.98 7.04
N GLY A 705 25.11 22.99 6.88
CA GLY A 705 25.22 21.68 7.49
C GLY A 705 24.93 21.62 9.00
N ASN A 706 24.39 22.68 9.60
CA ASN A 706 24.15 22.77 11.05
C ASN A 706 22.67 22.66 11.44
N LEU A 707 21.73 22.90 10.52
CA LEU A 707 20.29 22.81 10.76
C LEU A 707 19.67 21.79 9.82
N LEU A 708 18.96 20.83 10.41
CA LEU A 708 18.19 19.81 9.69
C LEU A 708 16.70 20.10 9.85
N ALA A 709 16.03 20.38 8.74
CA ALA A 709 14.57 20.45 8.69
C ALA A 709 13.99 19.06 8.38
N ALA A 710 12.83 18.76 8.94
CA ALA A 710 12.13 17.52 8.70
C ALA A 710 10.62 17.71 8.93
N VAL A 711 9.83 16.79 8.36
CA VAL A 711 8.40 16.64 8.65
C VAL A 711 8.24 15.56 9.71
N ILE A 712 7.45 15.83 10.75
CA ILE A 712 7.04 14.85 11.76
C ILE A 712 5.52 14.67 11.69
N HIS A 713 5.06 13.42 11.66
CA HIS A 713 3.69 13.04 11.92
C HIS A 713 3.63 12.37 13.28
N LYS A 714 2.89 12.94 14.24
CA LYS A 714 2.77 12.38 15.58
C LYS A 714 1.59 11.41 15.67
N VAL A 715 1.65 10.51 16.65
CA VAL A 715 0.57 9.55 17.00
C VAL A 715 -0.82 10.19 17.10
N ASN A 716 -0.86 11.45 17.50
CA ASN A 716 -2.10 12.17 17.71
C ASN A 716 -2.70 12.73 16.40
N GLY A 717 -2.03 12.59 15.24
CA GLY A 717 -2.42 13.13 13.93
C GLY A 717 -1.88 14.54 13.61
N GLU A 718 -1.04 15.12 14.48
CA GLU A 718 -0.38 16.42 14.20
C GLU A 718 0.77 16.19 13.22
N GLN A 719 0.74 16.90 12.09
CA GLN A 719 1.84 16.96 11.15
C GLN A 719 2.50 18.34 11.19
N SER A 720 3.82 18.36 11.37
CA SER A 720 4.58 19.61 11.57
C SER A 720 5.89 19.61 10.81
N ILE A 721 6.37 20.80 10.45
CA ILE A 721 7.79 21.02 10.12
C ILE A 721 8.52 21.40 11.39
N PHE A 722 9.66 20.77 11.63
CA PHE A 722 10.52 21.09 12.76
C PHE A 722 12.00 21.21 12.35
N LEU A 723 12.76 21.93 13.15
CA LEU A 723 14.21 22.09 13.01
C LEU A 723 14.96 21.37 14.12
N ILE A 724 16.06 20.73 13.71
CA ILE A 724 17.03 20.11 14.59
C ILE A 724 18.39 20.80 14.42
N ASP A 725 19.01 21.17 15.53
CA ASP A 725 20.42 21.58 15.56
C ASP A 725 21.31 20.34 15.58
N VAL A 726 21.99 20.09 14.45
CA VAL A 726 22.83 18.90 14.24
C VAL A 726 24.04 18.90 15.18
N ASN A 727 24.52 20.06 15.62
CA ASN A 727 25.65 20.15 16.54
C ASN A 727 25.27 19.72 17.96
N LYS A 728 24.06 20.09 18.41
CA LYS A 728 23.53 19.70 19.73
C LYS A 728 23.20 18.21 19.81
N LEU A 729 22.74 17.60 18.72
CA LEU A 729 22.54 16.15 18.64
C LEU A 729 23.82 15.36 18.97
N ASN A 730 24.99 15.87 18.58
CA ASN A 730 26.27 15.20 18.84
C ASN A 730 26.76 15.36 20.30
N GLN A 731 26.10 16.18 21.13
CA GLN A 731 26.57 16.55 22.48
C GLN A 731 25.74 15.97 23.64
N SER A 732 24.80 15.05 23.34
CA SER A 732 23.99 14.34 24.36
C SER A 732 22.98 15.21 25.13
N ASP A 733 22.69 16.44 24.68
CA ASP A 733 21.64 17.28 25.29
C ASP A 733 20.24 16.79 24.87
N ARG A 734 19.25 16.91 25.78
CA ARG A 734 17.84 16.54 25.54
C ARG A 734 17.32 17.14 24.22
N TYR A 735 16.56 16.34 23.49
CA TYR A 735 15.92 16.67 22.21
C TYR A 735 15.02 17.91 22.34
N SER A 736 15.50 19.07 21.88
CA SER A 736 14.65 20.25 21.67
C SER A 736 14.45 20.45 20.16
N PHE A 737 13.25 20.18 19.66
CA PHE A 737 12.84 20.51 18.31
C PHE A 737 12.21 21.90 18.29
N LEU A 738 12.56 22.72 17.31
CA LEU A 738 11.83 23.96 17.06
C LEU A 738 10.75 23.69 16.01
N THR A 739 9.49 23.67 16.42
CA THR A 739 8.35 23.60 15.49
C THR A 739 8.25 24.90 14.71
N ILE A 740 8.27 24.80 13.38
CA ILE A 740 8.08 25.93 12.47
C ILE A 740 6.60 26.18 12.23
N THR A 741 5.86 25.13 11.89
CA THR A 741 4.42 25.19 11.69
C THR A 741 3.81 23.79 11.76
N SER A 742 2.57 23.73 12.22
CA SER A 742 1.68 22.55 12.14
C SER A 742 0.44 22.84 11.30
N GLU A 743 0.37 24.01 10.63
CA GLU A 743 -0.81 24.42 9.88
C GLU A 743 -0.84 23.84 8.46
N GLY A 744 -1.98 23.24 8.12
CA GLY A 744 -2.32 22.78 6.78
C GLY A 744 -1.44 21.64 6.29
N THR A 745 -1.14 20.65 7.14
CA THR A 745 -0.39 19.43 6.75
C THR A 745 0.88 19.74 5.94
N PRO A 746 1.84 20.47 6.54
CA PRO A 746 3.01 20.98 5.82
C PRO A 746 3.96 19.87 5.36
N GLU A 747 4.47 19.99 4.13
CA GLU A 747 5.30 18.99 3.45
C GLU A 747 6.34 19.58 2.49
N ASN A 748 7.27 18.74 2.05
CA ASN A 748 8.32 18.91 1.05
C ASN A 748 9.20 20.12 1.32
N VAL A 749 9.80 20.12 2.52
CA VAL A 749 10.66 21.19 3.00
C VAL A 749 11.94 21.32 2.17
N SER A 750 12.36 22.54 1.89
CA SER A 750 13.64 22.87 1.23
C SER A 750 14.22 24.19 1.73
N TRP A 751 15.49 24.45 1.42
CA TRP A 751 16.22 25.63 1.88
C TRP A 751 16.55 26.58 0.72
N SER A 752 16.61 27.88 1.02
CA SER A 752 17.26 28.87 0.15
C SER A 752 18.76 28.61 0.05
N GLY A 753 19.38 29.12 -1.01
CA GLY A 753 20.81 28.97 -1.28
C GLY A 753 21.73 29.59 -0.21
N ASP A 754 21.22 30.55 0.57
CA ASP A 754 21.90 31.17 1.70
C ASP A 754 21.61 30.50 3.06
N GLY A 755 20.72 29.50 3.10
CA GLY A 755 20.35 28.77 4.32
C GLY A 755 19.51 29.55 5.33
N LYS A 756 18.97 30.73 4.98
CA LYS A 756 18.18 31.58 5.89
C LYS A 756 16.68 31.38 5.78
N THR A 757 16.21 30.96 4.61
CA THR A 757 14.79 30.81 4.31
C THR A 757 14.45 29.35 4.09
N ILE A 758 13.33 28.91 4.67
CA ILE A 758 12.77 27.57 4.47
C ILE A 758 11.53 27.71 3.57
N TYR A 759 11.37 26.81 2.61
CA TYR A 759 10.19 26.68 1.75
C TYR A 759 9.51 25.33 1.99
N TRP A 760 8.19 25.29 1.86
CA TRP A 760 7.39 24.07 1.93
C TRP A 760 6.05 24.26 1.22
N ASN A 761 5.29 23.19 1.01
CA ASN A 761 3.90 23.26 0.60
C ASN A 761 2.94 22.86 1.73
N ALA A 762 1.74 23.47 1.76
CA ALA A 762 0.71 23.20 2.77
C ALA A 762 -0.69 23.56 2.25
N PHE A 763 -1.73 23.00 2.85
CA PHE A 763 -3.14 23.10 2.46
C PHE A 763 -3.97 24.01 3.39
N THR A 764 -3.41 25.08 3.93
CA THR A 764 -4.12 25.93 4.93
C THR A 764 -5.46 26.51 4.42
N ASN A 765 -5.61 26.74 3.11
CA ASN A 765 -6.86 27.18 2.45
C ASN A 765 -7.59 26.04 1.69
N GLY A 766 -7.14 24.80 1.88
CA GLY A 766 -7.60 23.57 1.21
C GLY A 766 -7.03 23.33 -0.19
N VAL A 767 -6.04 24.12 -0.58
CA VAL A 767 -5.25 23.93 -1.80
C VAL A 767 -3.77 23.93 -1.43
N SER A 768 -2.98 23.02 -2.00
CA SER A 768 -1.53 23.01 -1.78
C SER A 768 -0.91 24.29 -2.34
N ASN A 769 -0.41 25.14 -1.44
CA ASN A 769 0.30 26.37 -1.76
C ASN A 769 1.70 26.33 -1.18
N ILE A 770 2.61 27.11 -1.74
CA ILE A 770 3.98 27.25 -1.27
C ILE A 770 4.04 28.36 -0.23
N TYR A 771 4.75 28.10 0.85
CA TYR A 771 5.00 29.01 1.97
C TYR A 771 6.50 29.19 2.15
N LYS A 772 6.87 30.27 2.82
CA LYS A 772 8.24 30.52 3.24
C LYS A 772 8.32 31.15 4.62
N MET A 773 9.43 30.93 5.30
CA MET A 773 9.79 31.62 6.53
C MET A 773 11.26 31.97 6.53
N ASN A 774 11.58 33.24 6.77
CA ASN A 774 12.94 33.68 7.06
C ASN A 774 13.20 33.51 8.57
N LEU A 775 14.26 32.79 8.93
CA LEU A 775 14.62 32.52 10.32
C LEU A 775 14.92 33.81 11.12
N ASP A 776 15.37 34.88 10.46
CA ASP A 776 15.65 36.17 11.09
C ASP A 776 14.35 36.96 11.41
N GLU A 777 13.28 36.75 10.65
CA GLU A 777 12.02 37.53 10.73
C GLU A 777 10.92 36.80 11.52
N SER A 778 11.02 35.47 11.67
CA SER A 778 10.07 34.60 12.38
C SER A 778 8.61 34.68 11.89
N GLN A 779 8.34 35.31 10.74
CA GLN A 779 7.01 35.41 10.15
C GLN A 779 6.86 34.48 8.94
N ILE A 780 5.80 33.67 8.93
CA ILE A 780 5.43 32.82 7.80
C ILE A 780 4.70 33.68 6.75
N SER A 781 5.10 33.54 5.49
CA SER A 781 4.44 34.19 4.35
C SER A 781 4.04 33.17 3.28
N VAL A 782 2.89 33.41 2.64
CA VAL A 782 2.41 32.59 1.52
C VAL A 782 3.06 33.08 0.24
N VAL A 783 3.59 32.19 -0.60
CA VAL A 783 4.26 32.50 -1.87
C VAL A 783 3.35 32.22 -3.07
N SER A 784 2.38 31.31 -2.93
CA SER A 784 1.47 30.98 -4.03
C SER A 784 -0.02 31.00 -3.67
N HIS A 785 -0.85 31.26 -4.67
CA HIS A 785 -2.29 31.01 -4.68
C HIS A 785 -2.67 30.32 -5.99
N THR A 786 -3.22 29.12 -5.92
CA THR A 786 -3.43 28.27 -7.11
C THR A 786 -4.79 27.56 -7.08
N ILE A 787 -5.14 26.93 -8.21
CA ILE A 787 -6.35 26.10 -8.32
C ILE A 787 -6.02 24.62 -8.13
N LYS A 788 -5.00 24.10 -8.82
CA LYS A 788 -4.68 22.66 -8.82
C LYS A 788 -3.70 22.22 -7.75
N GLY A 789 -2.89 23.13 -7.20
CA GLY A 789 -1.89 22.83 -6.18
C GLY A 789 -0.46 22.84 -6.72
N LEU A 790 0.47 23.34 -5.90
CA LEU A 790 1.92 23.33 -6.17
C LEU A 790 2.67 22.56 -5.08
N PHE A 791 3.73 21.86 -5.48
CA PHE A 791 4.44 20.90 -4.63
C PHE A 791 5.96 20.97 -4.82
N ARG A 792 6.69 20.50 -3.79
CA ARG A 792 8.16 20.34 -3.78
C ARG A 792 8.91 21.61 -4.25
N PRO A 793 8.73 22.74 -3.57
CA PRO A 793 9.40 23.98 -3.95
C PRO A 793 10.91 23.85 -3.80
N ILE A 794 11.69 24.37 -4.75
CA ILE A 794 13.13 24.62 -4.59
C ILE A 794 13.50 25.99 -5.16
N GLU A 795 14.47 26.67 -4.54
CA GLU A 795 14.94 27.97 -5.00
C GLU A 795 15.85 27.83 -6.24
N ILE A 796 15.54 28.59 -7.29
CA ILE A 796 16.43 28.75 -8.45
C ILE A 796 17.28 30.01 -8.28
N ASN A 797 16.66 31.09 -7.81
CA ASN A 797 17.29 32.35 -7.39
C ASN A 797 16.32 33.11 -6.46
N SER A 798 16.74 34.26 -5.94
CA SER A 798 15.96 35.08 -4.99
C SER A 798 14.54 35.39 -5.46
N ASP A 799 14.31 35.47 -6.77
CA ASP A 799 13.04 35.91 -7.36
C ASP A 799 12.22 34.76 -7.95
N THR A 800 12.79 33.55 -8.03
CA THR A 800 12.19 32.43 -8.78
C THR A 800 12.31 31.11 -8.03
N LEU A 801 11.17 30.42 -7.88
CA LEU A 801 11.10 29.05 -7.38
C LEU A 801 10.75 28.09 -8.51
N PHE A 802 11.31 26.88 -8.46
CA PHE A 802 10.81 25.72 -9.20
C PHE A 802 9.81 24.98 -8.32
N ALA A 803 8.75 24.46 -8.94
CA ALA A 803 7.75 23.62 -8.29
C ALA A 803 7.12 22.65 -9.29
N PHE A 804 6.34 21.72 -8.79
CA PHE A 804 5.47 20.87 -9.60
C PHE A 804 4.00 21.27 -9.44
N GLU A 805 3.31 21.51 -10.54
CA GLU A 805 1.85 21.62 -10.55
C GLU A 805 1.21 20.24 -10.74
N TYR A 806 0.14 19.98 -9.98
CA TYR A 806 -0.63 18.75 -10.10
C TYR A 806 -1.52 18.73 -11.37
N SER A 807 -1.64 17.55 -11.98
CA SER A 807 -2.63 17.19 -13.01
C SER A 807 -3.04 15.73 -12.83
N ILE A 808 -4.16 15.33 -13.45
CA ILE A 808 -4.73 13.98 -13.35
C ILE A 808 -3.78 12.91 -13.93
N ASP A 809 -2.96 13.26 -14.91
CA ASP A 809 -1.94 12.37 -15.49
C ASP A 809 -0.56 12.50 -14.80
N GLY A 810 -0.49 13.27 -13.70
CA GLY A 810 0.71 13.49 -12.91
C GLY A 810 1.23 14.93 -12.89
N PHE A 811 2.46 15.09 -12.46
CA PHE A 811 3.05 16.39 -12.16
C PHE A 811 3.68 17.07 -13.38
N ILE A 812 3.55 18.40 -13.45
CA ILE A 812 4.11 19.25 -14.50
C ILE A 812 5.09 20.25 -13.87
N PRO A 813 6.35 20.33 -14.35
CA PRO A 813 7.35 21.25 -13.79
C PRO A 813 7.08 22.70 -14.22
N VAL A 814 7.09 23.61 -13.25
CA VAL A 814 6.81 25.04 -13.44
C VAL A 814 7.82 25.91 -12.70
N LEU A 815 8.03 27.13 -13.22
CA LEU A 815 8.68 28.21 -12.49
C LEU A 815 7.63 29.21 -12.01
N ILE A 816 7.75 29.67 -10.76
CA ILE A 816 6.87 30.67 -10.16
C ILE A 816 7.68 31.83 -9.55
N PRO A 817 7.13 33.04 -9.47
CA PRO A 817 7.76 34.14 -8.74
C PRO A 817 7.85 33.85 -7.23
N ASN A 818 9.00 34.16 -6.60
CA ASN A 818 9.21 34.12 -5.15
C ASN A 818 8.65 35.38 -4.47
N LYS A 819 7.35 35.65 -4.66
CA LYS A 819 6.69 36.86 -4.17
C LYS A 819 5.54 36.51 -3.24
N SER A 820 5.45 37.20 -2.11
CA SER A 820 4.38 36.96 -1.15
C SER A 820 3.00 37.30 -1.71
N VAL A 821 2.02 36.46 -1.40
CA VAL A 821 0.60 36.62 -1.73
C VAL A 821 -0.16 36.96 -0.45
N TYR A 822 -0.98 38.00 -0.49
CA TYR A 822 -1.64 38.54 0.71
C TYR A 822 -3.03 37.94 0.98
N LYS A 823 -3.71 37.43 -0.05
CA LYS A 823 -5.07 36.90 0.07
C LYS A 823 -5.12 35.46 -0.38
N LEU A 824 -5.57 34.58 0.52
CA LEU A 824 -5.68 33.15 0.28
C LEU A 824 -7.09 32.64 0.60
N PRO A 825 -8.04 32.71 -0.36
CA PRO A 825 -9.43 32.28 -0.17
C PRO A 825 -9.52 30.79 0.21
N ALA A 826 -10.26 30.46 1.26
CA ALA A 826 -10.50 29.09 1.71
C ALA A 826 -11.66 28.40 0.97
N ILE A 827 -11.43 27.17 0.49
CA ILE A 827 -12.47 26.37 -0.17
C ILE A 827 -13.44 25.72 0.83
N ASN A 828 -14.55 25.21 0.32
CA ASN A 828 -15.43 24.31 1.07
C ASN A 828 -15.07 22.85 0.76
N TYR A 829 -15.35 21.95 1.71
CA TYR A 829 -15.15 20.50 1.59
C TYR A 829 -16.49 19.81 1.41
N LEU A 830 -16.60 18.89 0.45
CA LEU A 830 -17.86 18.19 0.22
C LEU A 830 -18.18 17.27 1.40
N GLY A 831 -17.22 16.47 1.84
CA GLY A 831 -17.40 15.52 2.95
C GLY A 831 -17.85 16.21 4.24
N GLN A 832 -17.47 17.47 4.44
CA GLN A 832 -17.90 18.27 5.59
C GLN A 832 -19.42 18.52 5.60
N ASN A 833 -20.07 18.54 4.44
CA ASN A 833 -21.53 18.71 4.33
C ASN A 833 -22.30 17.51 4.89
N ILE A 834 -21.65 16.36 5.11
CA ILE A 834 -22.28 15.19 5.75
C ILE A 834 -22.82 15.57 7.13
N LEU A 835 -22.09 16.41 7.89
CA LEU A 835 -22.47 16.85 9.23
C LEU A 835 -23.75 17.69 9.26
N ASN A 836 -24.20 18.23 8.12
CA ASN A 836 -25.47 18.95 8.04
C ASN A 836 -26.67 18.00 8.11
N LYS A 837 -26.55 16.83 7.48
CA LYS A 837 -27.61 15.82 7.42
C LYS A 837 -27.48 14.76 8.51
N SER A 838 -26.24 14.39 8.82
CA SER A 838 -25.88 13.32 9.75
C SER A 838 -24.88 13.84 10.80
N PRO A 839 -25.27 14.78 11.69
CA PRO A 839 -24.36 15.33 12.69
C PRO A 839 -23.81 14.28 13.68
N GLN A 840 -24.52 13.17 13.87
CA GLN A 840 -24.15 12.09 14.79
C GLN A 840 -22.83 11.39 14.42
N VAL A 841 -22.35 11.51 13.17
CA VAL A 841 -21.07 10.91 12.76
C VAL A 841 -19.88 11.50 13.53
N ALA A 842 -20.02 12.71 14.08
CA ALA A 842 -19.00 13.34 14.94
C ALA A 842 -18.82 12.60 16.28
N GLU A 843 -19.81 11.81 16.70
CA GLU A 843 -19.78 11.07 17.97
C GLU A 843 -19.21 9.66 17.82
N TRP A 844 -18.83 9.25 16.60
CA TRP A 844 -18.37 7.89 16.30
C TRP A 844 -16.88 7.66 16.60
N MET A 845 -16.12 8.72 16.85
CA MET A 845 -14.68 8.66 17.12
C MET A 845 -14.36 7.62 18.20
N ILE A 846 -13.42 6.73 17.91
CA ILE A 846 -12.87 5.80 18.88
C ILE A 846 -12.01 6.62 19.85
N LYS A 847 -12.36 6.59 21.14
CA LYS A 847 -11.59 7.28 22.17
C LYS A 847 -10.29 6.55 22.41
N SER A 848 -9.19 7.27 22.29
CA SER A 848 -7.85 6.84 22.74
C SER A 848 -7.74 7.03 24.25
N ASP A 849 -8.50 6.26 25.03
CA ASP A 849 -8.31 6.23 26.49
C ASP A 849 -7.26 5.17 26.84
N GLU A 850 -6.03 5.61 27.14
CA GLU A 850 -4.97 4.76 27.73
C GLU A 850 -5.39 4.13 29.08
N GLY A 851 -6.49 4.58 29.68
CA GLY A 851 -7.01 4.11 30.97
C GLY A 851 -7.89 2.85 30.92
N ASP A 852 -8.49 2.49 29.79
CA ASP A 852 -9.37 1.30 29.66
C ASP A 852 -8.62 0.05 29.17
N ILE A 853 -7.29 0.15 29.07
CA ILE A 853 -6.35 -0.91 28.68
C ILE A 853 -6.50 -2.18 29.55
N GLU A 854 -7.00 -2.05 30.78
CA GLU A 854 -7.23 -3.18 31.71
C GLU A 854 -8.58 -3.90 31.50
N GLN A 855 -9.49 -3.39 30.65
CA GLN A 855 -10.83 -3.96 30.48
C GLN A 855 -10.85 -5.24 29.62
N TYR A 856 -9.86 -5.42 28.75
CA TYR A 856 -9.82 -6.56 27.82
C TYR A 856 -9.01 -7.72 28.39
N ASN A 857 -9.64 -8.89 28.48
CA ASN A 857 -8.95 -10.13 28.85
C ASN A 857 -8.03 -10.55 27.69
N LEU A 858 -6.72 -10.34 27.88
CA LEU A 858 -5.69 -10.82 26.97
C LEU A 858 -5.05 -12.09 27.53
N ASP A 859 -4.91 -13.10 26.68
CA ASP A 859 -4.15 -14.31 26.99
C ASP A 859 -2.64 -13.99 27.09
N GLU A 860 -1.89 -14.81 27.84
CA GLU A 860 -0.42 -14.76 27.82
C GLU A 860 0.13 -15.12 26.43
N GLU A 861 1.27 -14.53 26.07
CA GLU A 861 2.04 -14.88 24.87
C GLU A 861 2.44 -16.36 24.88
N LYS A 862 2.17 -17.07 23.79
CA LYS A 862 2.51 -18.49 23.59
C LYS A 862 3.26 -18.68 22.28
N SER A 863 4.18 -19.64 22.21
CA SER A 863 4.79 -20.03 20.94
C SER A 863 3.75 -20.61 19.99
N TYR A 864 3.80 -20.21 18.73
CA TYR A 864 2.92 -20.71 17.68
C TYR A 864 3.46 -22.03 17.10
N TYR A 865 2.67 -23.09 17.22
CA TYR A 865 2.97 -24.39 16.62
C TYR A 865 2.00 -24.69 15.49
N SER A 866 2.48 -24.74 14.24
CA SER A 866 1.61 -24.91 13.06
C SER A 866 0.73 -26.16 13.14
N LEU A 867 1.27 -27.31 13.54
CA LEU A 867 0.51 -28.56 13.69
C LEU A 867 -0.67 -28.47 14.68
N LYS A 868 -0.56 -27.64 15.73
CA LYS A 868 -1.64 -27.42 16.70
C LYS A 868 -2.73 -26.49 16.17
N ASN A 869 -2.45 -25.76 15.09
CA ASN A 869 -3.30 -24.73 14.51
C ASN A 869 -3.89 -25.10 13.14
N ILE A 870 -3.64 -26.33 12.67
CA ILE A 870 -4.25 -26.86 11.46
C ILE A 870 -5.78 -26.93 11.62
N ARG A 871 -6.51 -26.46 10.61
CA ARG A 871 -7.97 -26.55 10.52
C ARG A 871 -8.40 -27.05 9.14
N LEU A 872 -9.53 -27.75 9.10
CA LEU A 872 -10.24 -28.06 7.86
C LEU A 872 -10.94 -26.78 7.39
N GLN A 873 -10.47 -26.22 6.27
CA GLN A 873 -10.98 -24.97 5.72
C GLN A 873 -12.15 -25.21 4.74
N THR A 874 -11.99 -26.22 3.89
CA THR A 874 -12.98 -26.59 2.86
C THR A 874 -13.17 -28.10 2.86
N LEU A 875 -14.43 -28.54 2.78
CA LEU A 875 -14.78 -29.92 2.41
C LEU A 875 -16.08 -29.93 1.61
N ILE A 876 -15.99 -30.18 0.31
CA ILE A 876 -17.15 -30.08 -0.60
C ILE A 876 -17.32 -31.31 -1.48
N PRO A 877 -18.57 -31.67 -1.84
CA PRO A 877 -18.81 -32.67 -2.87
C PRO A 877 -18.47 -32.13 -4.25
N VAL A 878 -17.81 -32.96 -5.05
CA VAL A 878 -17.35 -32.60 -6.39
C VAL A 878 -17.70 -33.67 -7.41
N ILE A 879 -17.88 -33.23 -8.65
CA ILE A 879 -17.89 -34.08 -9.84
C ILE A 879 -16.71 -33.68 -10.72
N THR A 880 -15.94 -34.67 -11.13
CA THR A 880 -14.66 -34.49 -11.81
C THR A 880 -14.49 -35.57 -12.89
N GLY A 881 -13.49 -35.42 -13.75
CA GLY A 881 -13.21 -36.34 -14.84
C GLY A 881 -12.06 -37.28 -14.52
N PHE A 882 -12.08 -38.48 -15.08
CA PHE A 882 -10.89 -39.32 -15.20
C PHE A 882 -10.92 -39.98 -16.58
N GLN A 883 -10.11 -39.49 -17.50
CA GLN A 883 -10.23 -39.87 -18.91
C GLN A 883 -11.67 -39.61 -19.40
N ASP A 884 -12.37 -40.62 -19.91
CA ASP A 884 -13.77 -40.49 -20.35
C ASP A 884 -14.80 -40.71 -19.23
N ARG A 885 -14.34 -41.03 -18.01
CA ARG A 885 -15.21 -41.38 -16.88
C ARG A 885 -15.57 -40.16 -16.05
N LYS A 886 -16.76 -40.22 -15.46
CA LYS A 886 -17.20 -39.30 -14.41
C LYS A 886 -16.86 -39.89 -13.04
N VAL A 887 -16.26 -39.07 -12.19
CA VAL A 887 -15.90 -39.40 -10.81
C VAL A 887 -16.74 -38.55 -9.88
N LEU A 888 -17.41 -39.20 -8.93
CA LEU A 888 -18.16 -38.54 -7.86
C LEU A 888 -17.31 -38.62 -6.58
N GLY A 889 -17.04 -37.48 -5.96
CA GLY A 889 -16.03 -37.41 -4.92
C GLY A 889 -16.17 -36.24 -3.95
N LEU A 890 -15.11 -36.05 -3.18
CA LEU A 890 -14.91 -34.96 -2.22
C LEU A 890 -13.60 -34.25 -2.54
N PHE A 891 -13.62 -32.93 -2.43
CA PHE A 891 -12.43 -32.07 -2.42
C PHE A 891 -12.29 -31.47 -1.03
N GLY A 892 -11.07 -31.48 -0.49
CA GLY A 892 -10.78 -30.93 0.83
C GLY A 892 -9.46 -30.17 0.91
N HIS A 893 -9.46 -29.13 1.74
CA HIS A 893 -8.30 -28.30 2.01
C HIS A 893 -8.14 -28.10 3.52
N ILE A 894 -6.98 -28.52 4.04
CA ILE A 894 -6.61 -28.48 5.45
C ILE A 894 -5.33 -27.66 5.57
N THR A 895 -5.35 -26.60 6.37
CA THR A 895 -4.17 -25.73 6.54
C THR A 895 -4.17 -24.98 7.86
N ASP A 896 -2.99 -24.54 8.29
CA ASP A 896 -2.83 -23.58 9.39
C ASP A 896 -2.86 -22.13 8.86
N PRO A 897 -3.18 -21.13 9.71
CA PRO A 897 -3.24 -19.71 9.30
C PRO A 897 -2.00 -19.15 8.58
N LEU A 898 -0.82 -19.71 8.81
CA LEU A 898 0.44 -19.25 8.19
C LEU A 898 0.81 -20.01 6.91
N LEU A 899 -0.03 -20.96 6.45
CA LEU A 899 0.24 -21.83 5.31
C LEU A 899 1.59 -22.59 5.44
N ILE A 900 2.00 -22.90 6.67
CA ILE A 900 3.20 -23.68 6.95
C ILE A 900 2.92 -25.16 6.65
N GLN A 901 1.72 -25.62 6.96
CA GLN A 901 1.22 -26.96 6.76
C GLN A 901 0.01 -26.88 5.85
N GLU A 902 0.13 -27.27 4.58
CA GLU A 902 -0.98 -27.23 3.64
C GLU A 902 -1.22 -28.62 3.07
N PHE A 903 -2.43 -29.15 3.21
CA PHE A 903 -2.84 -30.43 2.67
C PHE A 903 -4.12 -30.28 1.83
N VAL A 904 -4.01 -30.60 0.55
CA VAL A 904 -5.11 -30.57 -0.42
C VAL A 904 -5.31 -31.99 -0.94
N PHE A 905 -6.57 -32.43 -0.99
CA PHE A 905 -6.91 -33.73 -1.53
C PHE A 905 -8.20 -33.72 -2.35
N GLU A 906 -8.25 -34.59 -3.35
CA GLU A 906 -9.46 -34.93 -4.09
C GLU A 906 -9.58 -36.45 -4.16
N THR A 907 -10.71 -37.00 -3.71
CA THR A 907 -10.94 -38.45 -3.67
C THR A 907 -12.33 -38.78 -4.17
N GLY A 908 -12.51 -39.89 -4.87
CA GLY A 908 -13.82 -40.25 -5.38
C GLY A 908 -13.90 -41.62 -6.04
N VAL A 909 -15.08 -41.93 -6.56
CA VAL A 909 -15.35 -43.18 -7.28
C VAL A 909 -15.97 -42.94 -8.64
N SER A 910 -15.63 -43.78 -9.63
CA SER A 910 -16.30 -43.81 -10.94
C SER A 910 -17.35 -44.93 -10.95
N PRO A 911 -18.63 -44.65 -10.63
CA PRO A 911 -19.64 -45.70 -10.43
C PRO A 911 -20.12 -46.34 -11.74
N PHE A 912 -19.97 -45.64 -12.86
CA PHE A 912 -20.46 -46.08 -14.17
C PHE A 912 -19.43 -46.95 -14.90
N ARG A 913 -19.86 -48.11 -15.41
CA ARG A 913 -19.01 -49.00 -16.21
C ARG A 913 -18.94 -48.50 -17.65
N GLU A 914 -17.76 -48.02 -18.04
CA GLU A 914 -17.38 -47.89 -19.45
C GLU A 914 -16.50 -49.09 -19.86
N LYS A 915 -16.55 -49.46 -21.15
CA LYS A 915 -16.09 -50.77 -21.66
C LYS A 915 -14.71 -51.19 -21.11
N ASN A 916 -14.65 -52.41 -20.56
CA ASN A 916 -13.45 -53.24 -20.30
C ASN A 916 -12.43 -52.88 -19.19
N GLN A 917 -12.70 -52.01 -18.20
CA GLN A 917 -11.78 -51.84 -17.04
C GLN A 917 -12.47 -51.67 -15.68
N LYS A 918 -11.99 -52.39 -14.65
CA LYS A 918 -12.51 -52.42 -13.24
C LYS A 918 -12.00 -51.26 -12.34
N LEU A 919 -11.67 -50.10 -12.89
CA LEU A 919 -11.21 -48.97 -12.07
C LEU A 919 -12.41 -48.35 -11.33
N ARG A 920 -12.28 -48.10 -10.02
CA ARG A 920 -13.35 -47.57 -9.19
C ARG A 920 -12.93 -46.47 -8.23
N PHE A 921 -11.66 -46.37 -7.84
CA PHE A 921 -11.19 -45.42 -6.85
C PHE A 921 -10.18 -44.46 -7.46
N HIS A 922 -10.28 -43.19 -7.07
CA HIS A 922 -9.49 -42.08 -7.57
C HIS A 922 -9.00 -41.25 -6.39
N LEU A 923 -7.72 -40.87 -6.40
CA LEU A 923 -7.10 -40.08 -5.35
C LEU A 923 -6.04 -39.14 -5.94
N ARG A 924 -6.09 -37.88 -5.56
CA ARG A 924 -5.06 -36.87 -5.77
C ARG A 924 -4.75 -36.25 -4.41
N THR A 925 -3.47 -36.16 -4.05
CA THR A 925 -3.06 -35.53 -2.79
C THR A 925 -1.86 -34.63 -3.01
N LYS A 926 -1.82 -33.52 -2.28
CA LYS A 926 -0.68 -32.62 -2.23
C LYS A 926 -0.50 -32.12 -0.81
N TYR A 927 0.69 -32.29 -0.27
CA TYR A 927 1.11 -31.74 1.00
C TYR A 927 2.25 -30.76 0.76
N ASN A 928 2.14 -29.51 1.20
CA ASN A 928 3.21 -28.53 1.17
C ASN A 928 3.64 -28.19 2.59
N PHE A 929 4.95 -28.19 2.83
CA PHE A 929 5.55 -27.77 4.07
C PHE A 929 6.41 -26.52 3.85
N LYS A 930 6.07 -25.44 4.57
CA LYS A 930 6.70 -24.11 4.47
C LYS A 930 6.77 -23.54 3.04
N GLN A 931 5.90 -24.02 2.14
CA GLN A 931 5.95 -23.74 0.70
C GLN A 931 7.29 -24.09 0.02
N LYS A 932 8.19 -24.83 0.70
CA LYS A 932 9.50 -25.25 0.18
C LYS A 932 9.50 -26.72 -0.22
N PHE A 933 8.94 -27.57 0.63
CA PHE A 933 8.87 -29.01 0.37
C PHE A 933 7.46 -29.39 -0.04
N SER A 934 7.32 -30.22 -1.06
CA SER A 934 6.03 -30.78 -1.46
C SER A 934 6.11 -32.31 -1.51
N LEU A 935 5.04 -32.95 -1.07
CA LEU A 935 4.80 -34.38 -1.22
C LEU A 935 3.50 -34.57 -1.97
N ALA A 936 3.47 -35.46 -2.95
CA ALA A 936 2.25 -35.81 -3.67
C ALA A 936 2.13 -37.33 -3.81
N PHE A 937 0.92 -37.83 -3.60
CA PHE A 937 0.56 -39.22 -3.86
C PHE A 937 -0.75 -39.27 -4.63
N ASP A 938 -0.67 -39.80 -5.85
CA ASP A 938 -1.74 -39.82 -6.83
C ASP A 938 -2.02 -41.27 -7.23
N HIS A 939 -3.29 -41.67 -7.21
CA HIS A 939 -3.77 -42.96 -7.71
C HIS A 939 -4.94 -42.72 -8.67
N ASN A 940 -4.72 -42.94 -9.96
CA ASN A 940 -5.70 -42.63 -11.02
C ASN A 940 -6.30 -41.24 -10.79
N ALA A 941 -5.41 -40.25 -10.58
CA ALA A 941 -5.78 -38.94 -10.07
C ALA A 941 -6.82 -38.28 -10.99
N PRO A 942 -7.97 -37.87 -10.45
CA PRO A 942 -9.01 -37.22 -11.22
C PRO A 942 -8.59 -35.80 -11.63
N ASP A 943 -9.21 -35.27 -12.67
CA ASP A 943 -9.02 -33.91 -13.15
C ASP A 943 -10.34 -33.32 -13.65
N PHE A 944 -10.73 -32.15 -13.11
CA PHE A 944 -12.01 -31.52 -13.46
C PHE A 944 -12.15 -31.28 -14.97
N TYR A 945 -11.05 -30.90 -15.63
CA TYR A 945 -11.07 -30.53 -17.04
C TYR A 945 -11.27 -31.73 -17.97
N ASP A 946 -11.02 -32.95 -17.51
CA ASP A 946 -11.29 -34.16 -18.30
C ASP A 946 -12.78 -34.39 -18.56
N LEU A 947 -13.67 -33.73 -17.81
CA LEU A 947 -15.12 -33.77 -18.07
C LEU A 947 -15.52 -33.20 -19.45
N PHE A 948 -14.75 -32.23 -19.96
CA PHE A 948 -15.16 -31.42 -21.12
C PHE A 948 -14.26 -31.59 -22.33
N ASN A 949 -12.99 -31.90 -22.12
CA ASN A 949 -12.00 -31.94 -23.21
C ASN A 949 -11.94 -33.31 -23.88
N LYS A 950 -11.64 -33.30 -25.19
CA LYS A 950 -11.30 -34.52 -25.93
C LYS A 950 -9.92 -35.06 -25.55
N ARG A 951 -8.95 -34.16 -25.38
CA ARG A 951 -7.58 -34.48 -24.96
C ARG A 951 -7.52 -34.55 -23.43
N LYS A 952 -7.28 -35.74 -22.87
CA LYS A 952 -7.38 -36.04 -21.44
C LYS A 952 -6.05 -35.85 -20.70
N LYS A 953 -6.05 -35.14 -19.58
CA LYS A 953 -4.90 -34.92 -18.68
C LYS A 953 -4.67 -36.09 -17.73
N ALA A 954 -5.74 -36.74 -17.23
CA ALA A 954 -5.60 -37.74 -16.18
C ALA A 954 -4.82 -38.97 -16.68
N ILE A 955 -3.80 -39.36 -15.92
CA ILE A 955 -2.91 -40.48 -16.24
C ILE A 955 -3.39 -41.72 -15.49
N LEU A 956 -3.43 -42.86 -16.18
CA LEU A 956 -3.67 -44.17 -15.56
C LEU A 956 -2.43 -44.59 -14.76
N GLY A 957 -2.61 -45.07 -13.53
CA GLY A 957 -1.53 -45.57 -12.68
C GLY A 957 -1.33 -44.72 -11.42
N ASN A 958 -0.13 -44.82 -10.83
CA ASN A 958 0.22 -44.07 -9.63
C ASN A 958 1.39 -43.11 -9.89
N ARG A 959 1.39 -41.99 -9.17
CA ARG A 959 2.53 -41.06 -9.08
C ARG A 959 2.81 -40.75 -7.62
N SER A 960 4.06 -40.91 -7.21
CA SER A 960 4.57 -40.43 -5.93
C SER A 960 5.65 -39.39 -6.20
N ALA A 961 5.54 -38.19 -5.65
CA ALA A 961 6.49 -37.11 -5.93
C ALA A 961 6.97 -36.41 -4.66
N ILE A 962 8.23 -36.02 -4.66
CA ILE A 962 8.86 -35.16 -3.67
C ILE A 962 9.45 -33.96 -4.40
N GLY A 963 8.99 -32.76 -4.03
CA GLY A 963 9.46 -31.50 -4.57
C GLY A 963 10.21 -30.67 -3.55
N TYR A 964 11.19 -29.91 -4.03
CA TYR A 964 11.90 -28.86 -3.31
C TYR A 964 11.87 -27.58 -4.13
N THR A 965 11.59 -26.46 -3.48
CA THR A 965 11.61 -25.13 -4.08
C THR A 965 12.28 -24.17 -3.12
N ASP A 966 13.23 -23.40 -3.65
CA ASP A 966 13.96 -22.40 -2.88
C ASP A 966 14.29 -21.17 -3.74
N TYR A 967 14.49 -20.05 -3.06
CA TYR A 967 14.97 -18.82 -3.69
C TYR A 967 16.38 -18.54 -3.18
N PHE A 968 17.38 -18.66 -4.05
CA PHE A 968 18.76 -18.30 -3.73
C PHE A 968 18.93 -16.77 -3.66
N VAL A 969 18.15 -16.05 -4.48
CA VAL A 969 18.04 -14.60 -4.44
C VAL A 969 16.56 -14.25 -4.58
N TYR A 970 16.07 -13.40 -3.68
CA TYR A 970 14.74 -12.83 -3.72
C TYR A 970 14.85 -11.32 -3.52
N ASP A 971 15.23 -10.60 -4.58
CA ASP A 971 15.46 -9.15 -4.54
C ASP A 971 14.88 -8.50 -5.80
N ASN A 972 13.62 -8.04 -5.74
CA ASN A 972 12.89 -7.58 -6.92
C ASN A 972 13.63 -6.43 -7.66
N PRO A 973 13.83 -6.52 -8.99
CA PRO A 973 13.26 -7.49 -9.94
C PRO A 973 14.05 -8.80 -10.10
N LEU A 974 15.26 -8.91 -9.56
CA LEU A 974 16.12 -10.09 -9.66
C LEU A 974 15.65 -11.23 -8.74
N LYS A 975 15.28 -12.36 -9.34
CA LYS A 975 14.99 -13.60 -8.60
C LYS A 975 15.76 -14.75 -9.18
N ILE A 976 16.40 -15.51 -8.30
CA ILE A 976 17.04 -16.78 -8.64
C ILE A 976 16.30 -17.88 -7.89
N LYS A 977 15.46 -18.60 -8.62
CA LYS A 977 14.61 -19.66 -8.08
C LYS A 977 15.16 -21.02 -8.49
N HIS A 978 15.33 -21.92 -7.53
CA HIS A 978 15.65 -23.32 -7.75
C HIS A 978 14.42 -24.18 -7.48
N ASN A 979 14.07 -25.05 -8.42
CA ASN A 979 13.00 -26.03 -8.26
C ASN A 979 13.56 -27.42 -8.58
N SER A 980 13.27 -28.41 -7.76
CA SER A 980 13.58 -29.82 -8.04
C SER A 980 12.39 -30.70 -7.70
N GLU A 981 12.14 -31.73 -8.51
CA GLU A 981 11.12 -32.73 -8.25
C GLU A 981 11.65 -34.11 -8.63
N LEU A 982 11.52 -35.07 -7.72
CA LEU A 982 11.67 -36.50 -7.99
C LEU A 982 10.27 -37.12 -7.98
N ALA A 983 9.85 -37.68 -9.11
CA ALA A 983 8.56 -38.35 -9.27
C ALA A 983 8.77 -39.81 -9.70
N VAL A 984 8.08 -40.74 -9.05
CA VAL A 984 8.05 -42.17 -9.39
C VAL A 984 6.67 -42.52 -9.92
N TYR A 985 6.63 -43.06 -11.12
CA TYR A 985 5.43 -43.51 -11.82
C TYR A 985 5.37 -45.02 -11.83
N THR A 986 4.18 -45.58 -11.60
CA THR A 986 3.95 -47.03 -11.69
C THR A 986 2.63 -47.34 -12.40
N GLY A 987 2.63 -48.36 -13.26
CA GLY A 987 1.47 -48.79 -14.03
C GLY A 987 1.00 -47.75 -15.06
N VAL A 988 1.86 -46.85 -15.49
CA VAL A 988 1.53 -45.81 -16.47
C VAL A 988 1.51 -46.39 -17.88
N LYS A 989 0.43 -46.17 -18.62
CA LYS A 989 0.33 -46.68 -19.99
C LYS A 989 0.59 -45.62 -21.06
N PHE A 990 0.21 -44.38 -20.78
CA PHE A 990 0.35 -43.27 -21.71
C PHE A 990 0.88 -42.03 -21.01
N ILE A 991 1.61 -41.21 -21.76
CA ILE A 991 2.09 -39.89 -21.36
C ILE A 991 1.58 -38.84 -22.36
N ASN A 992 1.89 -37.57 -22.11
CA ASN A 992 1.62 -36.46 -23.02
C ASN A 992 0.14 -36.43 -23.46
N ASP A 993 -0.74 -36.22 -22.48
CA ASP A 993 -2.19 -36.18 -22.65
C ASP A 993 -2.83 -37.47 -23.20
N ASN A 994 -2.29 -38.62 -22.80
CA ASN A 994 -2.71 -39.95 -23.24
C ASN A 994 -2.56 -40.21 -24.75
N LEU A 995 -1.72 -39.44 -25.45
CA LEU A 995 -1.51 -39.58 -26.90
C LEU A 995 -0.29 -40.45 -27.25
N LEU A 996 0.64 -40.63 -26.31
CA LEU A 996 1.86 -41.40 -26.53
C LEU A 996 1.88 -42.62 -25.60
N GLU A 997 1.79 -43.82 -26.19
CA GLU A 997 1.89 -45.08 -25.46
C GLU A 997 3.36 -45.34 -25.10
N ILE A 998 3.61 -45.73 -23.85
CA ILE A 998 4.96 -46.02 -23.36
C ILE A 998 5.16 -47.53 -23.22
N LYS A 999 6.36 -48.00 -23.51
CA LYS A 999 6.74 -49.42 -23.37
C LYS A 999 7.07 -49.78 -21.92
N ILE A 1000 7.59 -48.82 -21.17
CA ILE A 1000 8.07 -48.99 -19.79
C ILE A 1000 7.10 -48.23 -18.86
N PRO A 1001 6.17 -48.93 -18.20
CA PRO A 1001 5.12 -48.30 -17.39
C PRO A 1001 5.59 -47.80 -16.03
N ASP A 1002 6.74 -48.31 -15.56
CA ASP A 1002 7.31 -48.02 -14.25
C ASP A 1002 8.64 -47.29 -14.45
N PHE A 1003 8.70 -46.02 -14.04
CA PHE A 1003 9.88 -45.18 -14.23
C PHE A 1003 9.94 -44.05 -13.20
N ALA A 1004 11.16 -43.58 -12.92
CA ALA A 1004 11.42 -42.39 -12.13
C ALA A 1004 11.81 -41.22 -13.04
N VAL A 1005 11.41 -40.01 -12.66
CA VAL A 1005 11.78 -38.75 -13.30
C VAL A 1005 12.36 -37.84 -12.22
N PHE A 1006 13.58 -37.37 -12.43
CA PHE A 1006 14.12 -36.27 -11.64
C PHE A 1006 14.32 -35.06 -12.55
N LYS A 1007 13.65 -33.96 -12.20
CA LYS A 1007 13.77 -32.66 -12.87
C LYS A 1007 14.35 -31.65 -11.90
N THR A 1008 15.33 -30.88 -12.33
CA THR A 1008 15.80 -29.67 -11.64
C THR A 1008 15.81 -28.49 -12.61
N GLU A 1009 15.39 -27.33 -12.11
CA GLU A 1009 15.29 -26.07 -12.85
C GLU A 1009 15.93 -24.94 -12.03
N LEU A 1010 16.75 -24.13 -12.69
CA LEU A 1010 17.23 -22.85 -12.20
C LEU A 1010 16.62 -21.75 -13.06
N ASP A 1011 15.81 -20.89 -12.46
CA ASP A 1011 15.13 -19.76 -13.11
C ASP A 1011 15.71 -18.45 -12.58
N ILE A 1012 16.44 -17.73 -13.43
CA ILE A 1012 17.03 -16.43 -13.16
C ILE A 1012 16.23 -15.40 -13.94
N ARG A 1013 15.49 -14.53 -13.24
CA ARG A 1013 14.64 -13.51 -13.87
C ARG A 1013 14.95 -12.13 -13.32
N ASP A 1014 15.05 -11.17 -14.22
CA ASP A 1014 15.09 -9.73 -13.96
C ASP A 1014 14.11 -9.09 -14.95
N LEU A 1015 12.84 -9.01 -14.56
CA LEU A 1015 11.73 -8.58 -15.41
C LEU A 1015 10.97 -7.44 -14.75
N ARG A 1016 10.59 -6.44 -15.56
CA ARG A 1016 9.93 -5.20 -15.10
C ARG A 1016 8.69 -4.88 -15.92
N LYS A 1017 7.76 -4.18 -15.28
CA LYS A 1017 6.49 -3.70 -15.85
C LYS A 1017 6.39 -2.19 -15.67
N THR A 1018 5.70 -1.53 -16.59
CA THR A 1018 5.29 -0.12 -16.43
C THR A 1018 3.85 -0.01 -15.94
N ILE A 1019 3.47 1.14 -15.37
CA ILE A 1019 2.07 1.46 -15.01
C ILE A 1019 1.20 1.31 -16.27
N GLY A 1020 0.13 0.52 -16.20
CA GLY A 1020 -0.75 0.19 -17.33
C GLY A 1020 -0.50 -1.17 -17.99
N SER A 1021 0.62 -1.82 -17.66
CA SER A 1021 0.98 -3.07 -18.28
C SER A 1021 0.17 -4.27 -17.79
N ILE A 1022 -0.10 -5.19 -18.71
CA ILE A 1022 -0.72 -6.49 -18.45
C ILE A 1022 0.30 -7.64 -18.42
N ASP A 1023 1.54 -7.41 -18.85
CA ASP A 1023 2.57 -8.44 -19.03
C ASP A 1023 3.98 -7.89 -18.75
N TRP A 1024 5.04 -8.67 -18.94
CA TRP A 1024 6.42 -8.18 -18.86
C TRP A 1024 6.78 -7.30 -20.06
N GLU A 1025 7.46 -6.18 -19.82
CA GLU A 1025 7.77 -5.18 -20.86
C GLU A 1025 9.26 -4.90 -21.01
N SER A 1026 10.06 -5.22 -19.99
CA SER A 1026 11.50 -5.02 -20.00
C SER A 1026 12.21 -6.07 -19.19
N GLY A 1027 13.33 -6.58 -19.70
CA GLY A 1027 14.27 -7.39 -18.93
C GLY A 1027 14.59 -8.74 -19.56
N ASN A 1028 15.24 -9.60 -18.77
CA ASN A 1028 15.70 -10.92 -19.21
C ASN A 1028 15.25 -12.01 -18.24
N GLN A 1029 15.00 -13.20 -18.78
CA GLN A 1029 14.83 -14.41 -18.00
C GLN A 1029 15.67 -15.54 -18.62
N LEU A 1030 16.42 -16.24 -17.79
CA LEU A 1030 17.21 -17.41 -18.16
C LEU A 1030 16.72 -18.60 -17.35
N LYS A 1031 16.27 -19.66 -18.03
CA LYS A 1031 15.94 -20.94 -17.39
C LYS A 1031 16.91 -22.01 -17.84
N PHE A 1032 17.43 -22.76 -16.89
CA PHE A 1032 18.25 -23.93 -17.14
C PHE A 1032 17.60 -25.15 -16.51
N ASN A 1033 17.38 -26.20 -17.31
CA ASN A 1033 16.71 -27.41 -16.90
C ASN A 1033 17.63 -28.61 -17.09
N ILE A 1034 17.63 -29.52 -16.11
CA ILE A 1034 18.16 -30.87 -16.24
C ILE A 1034 17.02 -31.84 -15.94
N ILE A 1035 16.83 -32.82 -16.82
CA ILE A 1035 15.81 -33.86 -16.66
C ILE A 1035 16.48 -35.22 -16.83
N THR A 1036 16.15 -36.13 -15.93
CA THR A 1036 16.64 -37.51 -15.96
C THR A 1036 15.47 -38.47 -15.80
N TYR A 1037 15.52 -39.56 -16.56
CA TYR A 1037 14.56 -40.66 -16.53
C TYR A 1037 15.32 -41.95 -16.22
N ALA A 1038 14.74 -42.82 -15.41
CA ALA A 1038 15.26 -44.16 -15.15
C ALA A 1038 14.12 -45.17 -15.07
N SER A 1039 14.26 -46.33 -15.72
CA SER A 1039 13.32 -47.46 -15.61
C SER A 1039 13.58 -48.29 -14.34
N THR A 1040 12.95 -49.46 -14.26
CA THR A 1040 13.10 -50.38 -13.13
C THR A 1040 14.54 -50.87 -12.95
N PRO A 1041 14.97 -51.20 -11.71
CA PRO A 1041 16.32 -51.68 -11.43
C PRO A 1041 16.71 -53.00 -12.11
N GLU A 1042 15.73 -53.78 -12.57
CA GLU A 1042 15.93 -55.10 -13.17
C GLU A 1042 16.46 -55.03 -14.62
N ASP A 1043 16.10 -53.98 -15.36
CA ASP A 1043 16.61 -53.66 -16.70
C ASP A 1043 16.71 -52.13 -16.84
N ILE A 1044 17.82 -51.57 -16.36
CA ILE A 1044 18.01 -50.12 -16.25
C ILE A 1044 18.22 -49.50 -17.63
N LYS A 1045 17.20 -48.78 -18.06
CA LYS A 1045 17.19 -47.83 -19.16
C LYS A 1045 17.15 -46.44 -18.57
N TYR A 1046 17.96 -45.54 -19.09
CA TYR A 1046 18.00 -44.17 -18.61
C TYR A 1046 18.06 -43.20 -19.78
N ALA A 1047 17.57 -41.99 -19.52
CA ALA A 1047 17.70 -40.87 -20.42
C ALA A 1047 18.04 -39.62 -19.60
N VAL A 1048 18.97 -38.82 -20.10
CA VAL A 1048 19.44 -37.61 -19.42
C VAL A 1048 19.50 -36.50 -20.44
N GLY A 1049 18.83 -35.39 -20.14
CA GLY A 1049 18.86 -34.23 -21.00
C GLY A 1049 18.89 -32.92 -20.25
N THR A 1050 19.23 -31.90 -21.01
CA THR A 1050 19.23 -30.52 -20.56
C THR A 1050 18.68 -29.62 -21.65
N TYR A 1051 18.01 -28.54 -21.24
CA TYR A 1051 17.68 -27.46 -22.13
C TYR A 1051 17.76 -26.13 -21.39
N ALA A 1052 18.04 -25.08 -22.15
CA ALA A 1052 18.08 -23.71 -21.68
C ALA A 1052 17.14 -22.83 -22.49
N GLU A 1053 16.61 -21.81 -21.83
CA GLU A 1053 15.76 -20.77 -22.41
C GLU A 1053 16.30 -19.41 -22.01
N TRP A 1054 16.44 -18.50 -22.98
CA TRP A 1054 16.67 -17.09 -22.74
C TRP A 1054 15.52 -16.29 -23.37
N ASP A 1055 14.77 -15.59 -22.52
CA ASP A 1055 13.69 -14.69 -22.89
C ASP A 1055 14.16 -13.23 -22.66
N ASN A 1056 13.87 -12.35 -23.62
CA ASN A 1056 14.19 -10.93 -23.56
C ASN A 1056 12.96 -10.10 -23.97
N TYR A 1057 12.60 -9.13 -23.13
CA TYR A 1057 11.45 -8.26 -23.33
C TYR A 1057 11.92 -6.82 -23.50
N ASN A 1058 11.39 -6.11 -24.50
CA ASN A 1058 11.62 -4.67 -24.67
C ASN A 1058 10.36 -3.95 -25.18
N LEU A 1059 10.14 -2.75 -24.66
CA LEU A 1059 9.23 -1.78 -25.26
C LEU A 1059 9.73 -1.40 -26.66
N TYR A 1060 8.83 -1.40 -27.64
CA TYR A 1060 9.20 -1.21 -29.05
C TYR A 1060 8.65 0.08 -29.67
N LEU A 1061 7.41 0.10 -30.17
CA LEU A 1061 6.89 1.24 -30.95
C LEU A 1061 5.97 2.20 -30.18
N PHE A 1062 5.14 1.67 -29.28
CA PHE A 1062 4.10 2.40 -28.57
C PHE A 1062 4.07 1.99 -27.09
N LYS A 1063 3.35 2.75 -26.25
CA LYS A 1063 3.14 2.37 -24.84
C LYS A 1063 2.53 0.97 -24.77
N HIS A 1064 3.05 0.14 -23.88
CA HIS A 1064 2.62 -1.26 -23.68
C HIS A 1064 2.81 -2.21 -24.86
N ASN A 1065 3.46 -1.77 -25.94
CA ASN A 1065 3.85 -2.65 -27.04
C ASN A 1065 5.20 -3.30 -26.74
N THR A 1066 5.20 -4.64 -26.62
CA THR A 1066 6.40 -5.40 -26.21
C THR A 1066 6.86 -6.32 -27.32
N LEU A 1067 8.13 -6.20 -27.68
CA LEU A 1067 8.85 -7.19 -28.46
C LEU A 1067 9.45 -8.23 -27.50
N HIS A 1068 9.07 -9.49 -27.68
CA HIS A 1068 9.57 -10.62 -26.92
C HIS A 1068 10.40 -11.52 -27.83
N LEU A 1069 11.68 -11.66 -27.48
CA LEU A 1069 12.61 -12.55 -28.15
C LEU A 1069 12.86 -13.73 -27.22
N LYS A 1070 12.79 -14.95 -27.76
CA LYS A 1070 13.10 -16.16 -27.00
C LYS A 1070 14.01 -17.07 -27.79
N PHE A 1071 15.11 -17.46 -27.17
CA PHE A 1071 16.03 -18.46 -27.69
C PHE A 1071 15.99 -19.68 -26.77
N SER A 1072 15.95 -20.87 -27.34
CA SER A 1072 16.02 -22.11 -26.58
C SER A 1072 16.80 -23.18 -27.31
N ALA A 1073 17.53 -23.99 -26.56
CA ALA A 1073 18.31 -25.09 -27.11
C ALA A 1073 18.30 -26.23 -26.10
N GLY A 1074 18.34 -27.46 -26.60
CA GLY A 1074 18.37 -28.63 -25.73
C GLY A 1074 18.99 -29.83 -26.41
N TYR A 1075 19.52 -30.70 -25.56
CA TYR A 1075 20.08 -31.99 -25.93
C TYR A 1075 19.66 -33.03 -24.91
N HIS A 1076 19.26 -34.19 -25.40
CA HIS A 1076 18.85 -35.34 -24.61
C HIS A 1076 19.61 -36.56 -25.12
N PHE A 1077 20.27 -37.26 -24.21
CA PHE A 1077 20.73 -38.62 -24.44
C PHE A 1077 19.60 -39.56 -24.03
N THR A 1078 19.10 -40.39 -24.95
CA THR A 1078 17.90 -41.18 -24.73
C THR A 1078 18.08 -42.59 -25.25
N ASP A 1079 17.76 -43.59 -24.41
CA ASP A 1079 17.59 -44.97 -24.85
C ASP A 1079 16.32 -45.07 -25.74
N PRO A 1080 16.38 -45.68 -26.95
CA PRO A 1080 15.23 -45.79 -27.84
C PRO A 1080 14.01 -46.49 -27.25
N GLU A 1081 14.17 -47.30 -26.20
CA GLU A 1081 13.06 -47.96 -25.49
C GLU A 1081 12.38 -47.03 -24.47
N LEU A 1082 13.08 -45.97 -24.03
CA LEU A 1082 12.61 -44.99 -23.06
C LEU A 1082 12.04 -43.75 -23.76
N VAL A 1083 10.95 -43.95 -24.51
CA VAL A 1083 10.31 -42.91 -25.34
C VAL A 1083 9.95 -41.64 -24.57
N GLN A 1084 9.64 -41.74 -23.26
CA GLN A 1084 9.41 -40.59 -22.39
C GLN A 1084 10.60 -39.61 -22.29
N GLY A 1085 11.81 -40.02 -22.69
CA GLY A 1085 13.01 -39.20 -22.70
C GLY A 1085 13.23 -38.37 -23.97
N TYR A 1086 12.30 -38.33 -24.93
CA TYR A 1086 12.42 -37.43 -26.09
C TYR A 1086 11.82 -36.05 -25.82
N PHE A 1087 12.31 -35.01 -26.51
CA PHE A 1087 11.60 -33.73 -26.60
C PHE A 1087 10.46 -33.86 -27.60
N TYR A 1088 9.25 -33.49 -27.18
CA TYR A 1088 8.05 -33.56 -28.01
C TYR A 1088 7.50 -32.17 -28.31
N PHE A 1089 7.83 -31.65 -29.49
CA PHE A 1089 7.24 -30.42 -30.00
C PHE A 1089 5.88 -30.70 -30.64
N GLY A 1090 4.99 -29.71 -30.59
CA GLY A 1090 3.71 -29.77 -31.29
C GLY A 1090 2.94 -28.48 -31.14
N GLY A 1091 1.70 -28.48 -31.60
CA GLY A 1091 0.82 -27.31 -31.67
C GLY A 1091 0.61 -26.49 -30.39
N PHE A 1092 -0.32 -25.53 -30.41
CA PHE A 1092 -0.55 -24.60 -29.28
C PHE A 1092 -0.65 -25.27 -27.91
N GLY A 1093 -1.25 -26.47 -27.85
CA GLY A 1093 -1.39 -27.23 -26.62
C GLY A 1093 -2.45 -26.69 -25.67
N ASN A 1094 -3.24 -25.72 -26.13
CA ASN A 1094 -4.48 -25.32 -25.49
C ASN A 1094 -5.54 -26.43 -25.61
N ARG A 1095 -6.46 -26.48 -24.65
CA ARG A 1095 -7.66 -27.33 -24.67
C ARG A 1095 -8.92 -26.46 -24.59
N GLU A 1096 -10.07 -27.02 -24.94
CA GLU A 1096 -11.34 -26.31 -24.95
C GLU A 1096 -11.67 -25.68 -23.57
N PHE A 1097 -11.39 -26.39 -22.48
CA PHE A 1097 -11.47 -25.90 -21.11
C PHE A 1097 -10.20 -26.24 -20.34
N GLU A 1098 -9.50 -25.28 -19.73
CA GLU A 1098 -8.28 -25.57 -18.96
C GLU A 1098 -7.91 -24.51 -17.92
N ASN A 1099 -6.84 -24.76 -17.18
CA ASN A 1099 -6.19 -23.88 -16.20
C ASN A 1099 -4.68 -23.69 -16.47
N GLU A 1100 -4.27 -23.85 -17.73
CA GLU A 1100 -2.88 -23.62 -18.15
C GLU A 1100 -2.67 -22.16 -18.57
N PRO A 1101 -1.43 -21.63 -18.51
CA PRO A 1101 -1.10 -20.29 -18.96
C PRO A 1101 -1.69 -19.93 -20.32
N VAL A 1102 -2.25 -18.72 -20.42
CA VAL A 1102 -2.89 -18.21 -21.65
C VAL A 1102 -2.03 -18.31 -22.91
N LYS A 1103 -0.80 -17.78 -22.89
CA LYS A 1103 0.10 -17.74 -24.05
C LYS A 1103 0.96 -19.01 -24.14
N GLN A 1104 0.33 -20.17 -24.35
CA GLN A 1104 1.08 -21.44 -24.39
C GLN A 1104 2.13 -21.48 -25.51
N PHE A 1105 1.97 -20.76 -26.61
CA PHE A 1105 2.95 -20.73 -27.71
C PHE A 1105 4.37 -20.31 -27.27
N GLU A 1106 4.50 -19.62 -26.13
CA GLU A 1106 5.78 -19.19 -25.53
C GLU A 1106 6.51 -20.33 -24.78
N LYS A 1107 5.85 -21.46 -24.49
CA LYS A 1107 6.49 -22.65 -23.89
C LYS A 1107 7.50 -23.27 -24.88
N VAL A 1108 8.61 -23.80 -24.36
CA VAL A 1108 9.72 -24.35 -25.17
C VAL A 1108 9.23 -25.32 -26.24
N PHE A 1109 8.49 -26.34 -25.81
CA PHE A 1109 8.08 -27.47 -26.64
C PHE A 1109 6.77 -27.21 -27.41
N ARG A 1110 6.37 -25.95 -27.58
CA ARG A 1110 5.24 -25.58 -28.44
C ARG A 1110 5.77 -25.07 -29.78
N PHE A 1111 5.11 -25.43 -30.86
CA PHE A 1111 5.40 -25.02 -32.23
C PHE A 1111 4.06 -25.04 -33.00
N PRO A 1112 3.24 -23.99 -32.83
CA PRO A 1112 1.90 -23.92 -33.41
C PRO A 1112 1.87 -24.14 -34.94
N GLY A 1113 0.84 -24.85 -35.42
CA GLY A 1113 0.69 -25.18 -36.85
C GLY A 1113 1.06 -26.62 -37.20
N VAL A 1114 1.41 -27.46 -36.22
CA VAL A 1114 1.55 -28.92 -36.35
C VAL A 1114 0.76 -29.63 -35.25
N PRO A 1115 0.40 -30.92 -35.39
CA PRO A 1115 -0.30 -31.64 -34.33
C PRO A 1115 0.49 -31.70 -33.01
N ILE A 1116 -0.21 -31.77 -31.88
CA ILE A 1116 0.41 -31.80 -30.55
C ILE A 1116 1.31 -33.05 -30.39
N TYR A 1117 2.50 -32.88 -29.81
CA TYR A 1117 3.52 -33.93 -29.61
C TYR A 1117 3.95 -34.69 -30.88
N SER A 1118 3.80 -34.10 -32.06
CA SER A 1118 4.10 -34.75 -33.35
C SER A 1118 5.58 -34.79 -33.72
N ILE A 1119 6.37 -33.82 -33.25
CA ILE A 1119 7.80 -33.71 -33.56
C ILE A 1119 8.59 -34.23 -32.38
N ALA A 1120 9.01 -35.49 -32.44
CA ALA A 1120 9.92 -36.10 -31.47
C ALA A 1120 11.38 -35.84 -31.88
N THR A 1121 12.23 -35.42 -30.94
CA THR A 1121 13.65 -35.19 -31.21
C THR A 1121 14.51 -35.32 -29.95
N ASP A 1122 15.77 -35.68 -30.13
CA ASP A 1122 16.80 -35.75 -29.09
C ASP A 1122 17.54 -34.41 -28.91
N LYS A 1123 17.53 -33.53 -29.92
CA LYS A 1123 18.20 -32.23 -29.86
C LYS A 1123 17.48 -31.18 -30.68
N PHE A 1124 17.50 -29.95 -30.20
CA PHE A 1124 16.87 -28.84 -30.90
C PHE A 1124 17.58 -27.51 -30.69
N LEU A 1125 17.32 -26.59 -31.62
CA LEU A 1125 17.59 -25.17 -31.51
C LEU A 1125 16.32 -24.43 -31.95
N LYS A 1126 15.81 -23.51 -31.14
CA LYS A 1126 14.59 -22.78 -31.41
C LYS A 1126 14.75 -21.30 -31.11
N LEU A 1127 14.27 -20.46 -32.03
CA LEU A 1127 14.17 -19.01 -31.90
C LEU A 1127 12.71 -18.61 -32.07
N MET A 1128 12.21 -17.71 -31.23
CA MET A 1128 10.89 -17.11 -31.34
C MET A 1128 11.01 -15.60 -31.29
N VAL A 1129 10.21 -14.93 -32.12
CA VAL A 1129 9.96 -13.50 -32.08
C VAL A 1129 8.46 -13.32 -31.92
N ALA A 1130 8.04 -12.61 -30.87
CA ALA A 1130 6.65 -12.27 -30.63
C ALA A 1130 6.50 -10.75 -30.44
N ASN A 1131 5.49 -10.17 -31.09
CA ASN A 1131 5.06 -8.80 -30.92
C ASN A 1131 3.73 -8.80 -30.16
N ASN A 1132 3.77 -8.38 -28.90
CA ASN A 1132 2.60 -8.23 -28.04
C ASN A 1132 2.06 -6.81 -28.21
N LEU A 1133 0.85 -6.68 -28.75
CA LEU A 1133 0.19 -5.39 -28.95
C LEU A 1133 -0.32 -4.84 -27.61
N PRO A 1134 -0.48 -3.51 -27.49
CA PRO A 1134 -1.09 -2.91 -26.31
C PRO A 1134 -2.48 -3.50 -26.03
N PRO A 1135 -2.87 -3.67 -24.76
CA PRO A 1135 -4.21 -4.15 -24.40
C PRO A 1135 -5.28 -3.20 -24.92
N ILE A 1136 -6.37 -3.76 -25.44
CA ILE A 1136 -7.56 -3.00 -25.83
C ILE A 1136 -8.58 -3.10 -24.69
N ARG A 1137 -9.03 -1.95 -24.18
CA ARG A 1137 -10.07 -1.86 -23.16
C ARG A 1137 -11.26 -1.12 -23.74
N ILE A 1138 -12.45 -1.69 -23.58
CA ILE A 1138 -13.71 -1.09 -24.05
C ILE A 1138 -14.67 -1.20 -22.87
N PRO A 1139 -15.14 -0.07 -22.32
CA PRO A 1139 -15.98 -0.10 -21.13
C PRO A 1139 -17.40 -0.57 -21.49
N ASP A 1140 -18.16 -0.95 -20.47
CA ASP A 1140 -19.61 -1.22 -20.56
C ASP A 1140 -20.00 -2.38 -21.52
N ILE A 1141 -19.05 -3.28 -21.83
CA ILE A 1141 -19.35 -4.53 -22.53
C ILE A 1141 -19.59 -5.64 -21.50
N GLU A 1142 -20.85 -6.03 -21.35
CA GLU A 1142 -21.26 -7.12 -20.46
C GLU A 1142 -21.92 -8.26 -21.25
N LEU A 1143 -21.51 -9.50 -20.98
CA LEU A 1143 -22.09 -10.71 -21.55
C LEU A 1143 -22.37 -11.71 -20.44
N LEU A 1144 -23.63 -12.12 -20.24
CA LEU A 1144 -24.02 -13.11 -19.21
C LEU A 1144 -23.53 -12.75 -17.80
N SER A 1145 -23.59 -11.47 -17.43
CA SER A 1145 -23.07 -10.95 -16.15
C SER A 1145 -21.55 -11.03 -15.98
N GLN A 1146 -20.83 -11.04 -17.11
CA GLN A 1146 -19.37 -10.97 -17.18
C GLN A 1146 -18.99 -9.69 -17.91
N SER A 1147 -18.17 -8.86 -17.28
CA SER A 1147 -17.74 -7.59 -17.87
C SER A 1147 -16.39 -7.74 -18.58
N LEU A 1148 -16.22 -7.08 -19.72
CA LEU A 1148 -15.00 -7.15 -20.51
C LEU A 1148 -13.88 -6.37 -19.82
N LYS A 1149 -12.82 -7.07 -19.41
CA LYS A 1149 -11.66 -6.44 -18.78
C LYS A 1149 -10.68 -5.89 -19.82
N ASN A 1150 -10.22 -6.73 -20.75
CA ASN A 1150 -9.34 -6.34 -21.84
C ASN A 1150 -9.25 -7.41 -22.94
N ILE A 1151 -8.74 -7.00 -24.10
CA ILE A 1151 -8.41 -7.86 -25.23
C ILE A 1151 -6.92 -7.73 -25.54
N ASN A 1152 -6.22 -8.86 -25.58
CA ASN A 1152 -4.78 -8.93 -25.77
C ASN A 1152 -4.46 -9.68 -27.05
N ILE A 1153 -3.62 -9.11 -27.91
CA ILE A 1153 -3.27 -9.67 -29.21
C ILE A 1153 -1.76 -9.86 -29.29
N SER A 1154 -1.35 -11.07 -29.66
CA SER A 1154 0.05 -11.46 -29.89
C SER A 1154 0.21 -11.96 -31.31
N ILE A 1155 1.23 -11.48 -32.01
CA ILE A 1155 1.66 -12.01 -33.31
C ILE A 1155 3.05 -12.59 -33.13
N PHE A 1156 3.29 -13.81 -33.58
CA PHE A 1156 4.57 -14.49 -33.36
C PHE A 1156 5.03 -15.27 -34.58
N SER A 1157 6.33 -15.53 -34.63
CA SER A 1157 6.97 -16.46 -35.56
C SER A 1157 8.10 -17.19 -34.86
N GLN A 1158 8.22 -18.49 -35.14
CA GLN A 1158 9.19 -19.38 -34.53
C GLN A 1158 9.99 -20.09 -35.63
N GLY A 1159 11.30 -20.18 -35.45
CA GLY A 1159 12.18 -21.03 -36.24
C GLY A 1159 12.70 -22.17 -35.37
N LEU A 1160 12.62 -23.39 -35.86
CA LEU A 1160 13.00 -24.59 -35.12
C LEU A 1160 13.89 -25.49 -35.99
N LEU A 1161 15.06 -25.83 -35.45
CA LEU A 1161 15.96 -26.84 -35.99
C LEU A 1161 15.93 -28.06 -35.10
N THR A 1162 15.68 -29.23 -35.68
CA THR A 1162 15.60 -30.50 -34.95
C THR A 1162 16.31 -31.60 -35.71
N ASN A 1163 16.48 -32.73 -35.02
CA ASN A 1163 16.89 -34.00 -35.61
C ASN A 1163 15.67 -34.93 -35.74
N SER A 1164 14.57 -34.44 -36.30
CA SER A 1164 13.35 -35.23 -36.55
C SER A 1164 13.38 -35.88 -37.93
N GLU A 1165 12.77 -37.07 -38.05
CA GLU A 1165 12.61 -37.77 -39.33
C GLU A 1165 11.67 -37.03 -40.30
N GLN A 1166 10.74 -36.22 -39.77
CA GLN A 1166 9.73 -35.51 -40.56
C GLN A 1166 10.30 -34.29 -41.31
N GLY A 1167 11.36 -33.68 -40.77
CA GLY A 1167 11.99 -32.46 -41.29
C GLY A 1167 13.00 -31.91 -40.31
N LYS A 1168 14.04 -31.23 -40.81
CA LYS A 1168 15.12 -30.67 -39.98
C LYS A 1168 14.94 -29.19 -39.69
N LYS A 1169 14.26 -28.47 -40.59
CA LYS A 1169 14.01 -27.03 -40.49
C LYS A 1169 12.53 -26.76 -40.52
N TRP A 1170 12.07 -25.98 -39.55
CA TRP A 1170 10.68 -25.63 -39.36
C TRP A 1170 10.57 -24.12 -39.13
N VAL A 1171 9.55 -23.50 -39.71
CA VAL A 1171 9.16 -22.11 -39.43
C VAL A 1171 7.66 -22.03 -39.25
N ASP A 1172 7.19 -21.24 -38.30
CA ASP A 1172 5.77 -20.91 -38.16
C ASP A 1172 5.51 -19.40 -38.25
N LEU A 1173 4.25 -19.06 -38.49
CA LEU A 1173 3.70 -17.73 -38.30
C LEU A 1173 2.31 -17.88 -37.69
N GLY A 1174 2.06 -17.21 -36.58
CA GLY A 1174 0.80 -17.31 -35.87
C GLY A 1174 0.37 -16.05 -35.16
N ALA A 1175 -0.88 -16.04 -34.74
CA ALA A 1175 -1.47 -15.01 -33.92
C ALA A 1175 -2.39 -15.62 -32.86
N GLN A 1176 -2.49 -14.95 -31.72
CA GLN A 1176 -3.39 -15.31 -30.63
C GLN A 1176 -4.09 -14.07 -30.10
N VAL A 1177 -5.39 -14.18 -29.85
CA VAL A 1177 -6.21 -13.19 -29.15
C VAL A 1177 -6.71 -13.79 -27.84
N ASN A 1178 -6.69 -12.98 -26.78
CA ASN A 1178 -7.20 -13.33 -25.46
C ASN A 1178 -8.19 -12.27 -25.02
N ILE A 1179 -9.43 -12.67 -24.79
CA ILE A 1179 -10.52 -11.83 -24.31
C ILE A 1179 -10.72 -12.18 -22.84
N MET A 1180 -10.37 -11.25 -21.96
CA MET A 1180 -10.43 -11.42 -20.50
C MET A 1180 -11.70 -10.82 -19.95
N PHE A 1181 -12.41 -11.57 -19.11
CA PHE A 1181 -13.66 -11.14 -18.48
C PHE A 1181 -13.52 -11.16 -16.95
N ASN A 1182 -14.16 -10.21 -16.30
CA ASN A 1182 -14.38 -10.20 -14.85
C ASN A 1182 -15.79 -10.73 -14.54
N HIS A 1183 -15.91 -11.58 -13.50
CA HIS A 1183 -17.16 -12.16 -13.02
C HIS A 1183 -17.30 -11.84 -11.54
N TRP A 1184 -18.51 -11.43 -11.12
CA TRP A 1184 -18.81 -11.14 -9.72
C TRP A 1184 -17.71 -10.27 -9.06
N ALA A 1185 -17.27 -9.24 -9.80
CA ALA A 1185 -16.17 -8.31 -9.52
C ALA A 1185 -14.75 -8.89 -9.39
N ASN A 1186 -14.58 -10.06 -8.77
CA ASN A 1186 -13.29 -10.46 -8.19
C ASN A 1186 -12.73 -11.76 -8.79
N LEU A 1187 -13.42 -12.35 -9.76
CA LEU A 1187 -12.98 -13.55 -10.48
C LEU A 1187 -12.71 -13.19 -11.93
N GLU A 1188 -11.71 -13.81 -12.54
CA GLU A 1188 -11.38 -13.57 -13.95
C GLU A 1188 -11.47 -14.87 -14.75
N SER A 1189 -11.98 -14.80 -15.97
CA SER A 1189 -11.91 -15.87 -16.97
C SER A 1189 -11.24 -15.33 -18.22
N THR A 1190 -10.80 -16.25 -19.09
CA THR A 1190 -10.20 -15.86 -20.35
C THR A 1190 -10.68 -16.77 -21.47
N PHE A 1191 -11.24 -16.16 -22.50
CA PHE A 1191 -11.46 -16.82 -23.78
C PHE A 1191 -10.28 -16.53 -24.70
N SER A 1192 -9.61 -17.59 -25.15
CA SER A 1192 -8.45 -17.51 -26.02
C SER A 1192 -8.74 -18.17 -27.36
N ALA A 1193 -8.32 -17.52 -28.43
CA ALA A 1193 -8.35 -18.07 -29.79
C ALA A 1193 -6.99 -17.84 -30.45
N GLY A 1194 -6.49 -18.84 -31.17
CA GLY A 1194 -5.24 -18.70 -31.90
C GLY A 1194 -5.26 -19.47 -33.21
N ILE A 1195 -4.45 -19.02 -34.15
CA ILE A 1195 -4.24 -19.65 -35.45
C ILE A 1195 -2.76 -19.54 -35.81
N ALA A 1196 -2.21 -20.61 -36.37
CA ALA A 1196 -0.85 -20.63 -36.86
C ALA A 1196 -0.72 -21.52 -38.09
N LYS A 1197 0.25 -21.19 -38.93
CA LYS A 1197 0.66 -22.02 -40.06
C LYS A 1197 2.14 -22.34 -39.92
N ALA A 1198 2.50 -23.60 -40.08
CA ALA A 1198 3.87 -24.09 -40.03
C ALA A 1198 4.31 -24.61 -41.40
N TRP A 1199 5.60 -24.46 -41.70
CA TRP A 1199 6.27 -24.94 -42.91
C TRP A 1199 7.56 -25.68 -42.55
N TRP A 1200 7.86 -26.76 -43.26
CA TRP A 1200 9.10 -27.53 -43.11
C TRP A 1200 9.54 -28.15 -44.44
N ASP A 1201 10.70 -28.79 -44.43
CA ASP A 1201 11.37 -29.33 -45.64
C ASP A 1201 10.44 -30.12 -46.58
N ASN A 1202 9.46 -30.84 -46.02
CA ASN A 1202 8.61 -31.77 -46.75
C ASN A 1202 7.11 -31.44 -46.67
N GLY A 1203 6.71 -30.26 -46.18
CA GLY A 1203 5.29 -29.96 -46.00
C GLY A 1203 4.96 -28.61 -45.36
N ASN A 1204 3.65 -28.38 -45.22
CA ASN A 1204 3.08 -27.31 -44.42
C ASN A 1204 1.73 -27.77 -43.86
N ASP A 1205 1.36 -27.25 -42.70
CA ASP A 1205 0.08 -27.50 -42.07
C ASP A 1205 -0.38 -26.26 -41.29
N TRP A 1206 -1.65 -26.22 -40.91
CA TRP A 1206 -2.22 -25.14 -40.13
C TRP A 1206 -3.01 -25.69 -38.93
N GLU A 1207 -3.00 -24.94 -37.85
CA GLU A 1207 -3.70 -25.28 -36.62
C GLU A 1207 -4.43 -24.05 -36.10
N TRP A 1208 -5.54 -24.28 -35.42
CA TRP A 1208 -6.24 -23.28 -34.65
C TRP A 1208 -6.77 -23.89 -33.36
N PHE A 1209 -7.10 -23.05 -32.39
CA PHE A 1209 -7.77 -23.48 -31.17
C PHE A 1209 -8.77 -22.43 -30.69
N LEU A 1210 -9.73 -22.88 -29.89
CA LEU A 1210 -10.55 -22.06 -28.99
C LEU A 1210 -10.42 -22.67 -27.59
N SER A 1211 -10.23 -21.84 -26.58
CA SER A 1211 -9.99 -22.27 -25.20
C SER A 1211 -10.65 -21.30 -24.22
N TYR A 1212 -11.31 -21.86 -23.21
CA TYR A 1212 -11.90 -21.08 -22.12
C TYR A 1212 -11.27 -21.47 -20.78
N LYS A 1213 -10.67 -20.49 -20.11
CA LYS A 1213 -10.10 -20.63 -18.77
C LYS A 1213 -11.07 -20.06 -17.77
N LEU A 1214 -11.62 -20.91 -16.91
CA LEU A 1214 -12.72 -20.57 -16.00
C LEU A 1214 -12.30 -19.63 -14.87
N LEU A 1215 -11.05 -19.71 -14.46
CA LEU A 1215 -10.44 -18.92 -13.39
C LEU A 1215 -9.06 -18.45 -13.86
N LYS A 1216 -8.61 -17.32 -13.31
CA LYS A 1216 -7.33 -16.70 -13.61
C LYS A 1216 -6.14 -17.64 -13.36
N ASP A 1217 -5.08 -17.44 -14.14
CA ASP A 1217 -3.78 -18.10 -14.00
C ASP A 1217 -2.95 -17.59 -12.81
#